data_AF-A0A9E7GSG7-F1
#
_entry.id   AF-A0A9E7GSG7-F1
#
_cell.length_a   1.000
_cell.length_b   1.000
_cell.length_c   1.000
_cell.angle_alpha   90.00
_cell.angle_beta   90.00
_cell.angle_gamma   90.00
#
_symmetry.space_group_name_H-M   'P 1'
#
loop_
_entity.id
_entity.type
_entity.pdbx_description
1 polymer ?
#
loop_
_entity_poly.entity_id
_entity_poly.type
_entity_poly.pdbx_seq_one_letter_code
_entity_poly.pdbx_strand_id
1 'polypeptide(L)'
;MELFDRAKAVRLRGRHGKYLMAGEDEERVIQSRHGSHRAACWDVEFVDGGRALRLRSCYGRFLAATSEHFLLGATGKKVIQAPAAGSLDDSSLVWEPVRDGFQVKLKSYSGHFLRANGGVPPWRNSVTHDVPHRTATQDWVLWDVDIVQIHPIPAKPRSAAAKGPSAMLPPSAAPAVPPSSTSRASPPSGPSDPDKSPDFSSSRSTSSSSSPGSDSSPHKSTFSPTLSNRQAPAPGRTIHYTVADDNGNVDDSMEWPSFTFIGTSVRELTGKLKKMTRLDDIIVCTRNPLNHRLSPLYLQLPPNNRTMQLVVVDAESSSIASFRRSERETMAMAPIKYLTCLLVAIAFLSLLASFTDAHEDRQVYIAYMGNQPSSQYYSTDSHLTLLDRVLDGGSSAKERLVYSYTRSFNGLAARLTREEKEKLGGEAGVISVFPSRKLKPHTTRSWDFLGFTRDLQRKQSTGTDIIVGMLDTGIWPEAEAFSDEGFGPPPSKWKGVCQNFTCNNKIVGARFYIAPDASIPVERSPRDFNGHGSHTASTVAGGEVKKASLSGIAKGTARGGAPTARIAIYKICWSDGCDSHYILAAFDDAIADGVDIISISLGGSFAVDYFEDELAIGSFHAVAKGILTSASAGNYGPYRGTVTNVAPWMLVVAASSIDRRIVDKVVLGNNKTITGISINSFPSQKKFYPLVIGDESMCVEETTNTTSEGKIILCCDGLYEAGAVSSGAKGALAVISGVDSARSYGLPAVGISERQGKIIRNYIERARRPLSRIKKSRAVFNPGAPVVALFSSRGPNPITPNILKVGDAFNMSQTCSSFPLRNLTSATLFSIWKPDISAPGTDILATWSPKGLVSSYVSDRRSVKYNIISGTSMACPHATAVAAHVKSFHPKWSPAAIKSALMTTATPMSPSRHPAAELAYGAGQLNPKKARSPGLVYDATARDYVNMLCVQGYSTRLIRLVTGDNSSSCPRNVNVTTVDMNYPTMTRYVARGQEYQAEFSRTVTNVGDPNSTYGAKVASGSGLDIVVIPRKLHFGELNEQQSFVVRVAGKPLSLNSVASASIVWSDGKHEVRSPLVIYTEHELWS
;
A
#
# COMPACT_ATOMS: atom_id res chain seq x y z
N MET A 1 8.35 -25.07 -42.42
CA MET A 1 8.61 -26.52 -42.62
C MET A 1 9.98 -26.71 -43.24
N GLU A 2 10.24 -26.36 -44.51
CA GLU A 2 11.51 -26.61 -45.26
C GLU A 2 12.85 -26.56 -44.47
N LEU A 3 13.03 -25.60 -43.56
CA LEU A 3 14.22 -25.52 -42.67
C LEU A 3 14.30 -26.71 -41.68
N PHE A 4 13.18 -27.07 -41.05
CA PHE A 4 13.04 -28.19 -40.13
C PHE A 4 13.04 -29.53 -40.87
N ASP A 5 12.44 -29.61 -42.05
CA ASP A 5 12.34 -30.86 -42.85
C ASP A 5 13.74 -31.40 -43.21
N ARG A 6 14.72 -30.51 -43.34
CA ARG A 6 16.14 -30.83 -43.58
C ARG A 6 16.97 -30.96 -42.30
N ALA A 7 16.46 -30.53 -41.15
CA ALA A 7 17.18 -30.49 -39.89
C ALA A 7 16.86 -31.70 -39.00
N LYS A 8 17.89 -32.35 -38.48
CA LYS A 8 17.81 -33.31 -37.38
C LYS A 8 17.84 -32.60 -36.02
N ALA A 9 18.65 -31.55 -35.91
CA ALA A 9 18.74 -30.72 -34.70
C ALA A 9 18.92 -29.24 -35.06
N VAL A 10 18.31 -28.36 -34.26
CA VAL A 10 18.27 -26.91 -34.46
C VAL A 10 18.70 -26.15 -33.20
N ARG A 11 19.04 -24.88 -33.41
CA ARG A 11 19.22 -23.83 -32.41
C ARG A 11 18.24 -22.71 -32.73
N LEU A 12 17.48 -22.27 -31.73
CA LEU A 12 16.50 -21.20 -31.88
C LEU A 12 17.03 -19.93 -31.23
N ARG A 13 17.13 -18.84 -31.99
CA ARG A 13 17.67 -17.55 -31.54
C ARG A 13 16.62 -16.45 -31.59
N GLY A 14 16.30 -15.87 -30.44
CA GLY A 14 15.32 -14.78 -30.34
C GLY A 14 15.94 -13.40 -30.60
N ARG A 15 15.09 -12.40 -30.86
CA ARG A 15 15.42 -10.98 -31.15
C ARG A 15 16.58 -10.38 -30.35
N HIS A 16 16.74 -10.75 -29.07
CA HIS A 16 17.78 -10.20 -28.19
C HIS A 16 19.20 -10.76 -28.42
N GLY A 17 19.39 -11.59 -29.46
CA GLY A 17 20.66 -12.24 -29.75
C GLY A 17 21.02 -13.27 -28.68
N LYS A 18 20.02 -14.08 -28.29
CA LYS A 18 20.14 -15.17 -27.32
C LYS A 18 19.46 -16.42 -27.85
N TYR A 19 20.01 -17.57 -27.48
CA TYR A 19 19.59 -18.89 -27.88
C TYR A 19 18.71 -19.54 -26.80
N LEU A 20 17.67 -20.26 -27.24
CA LEU A 20 16.82 -21.10 -26.41
C LEU A 20 17.66 -22.22 -25.78
N MET A 21 17.72 -22.26 -24.45
CA MET A 21 18.54 -23.18 -23.68
C MET A 21 17.68 -23.98 -22.69
N ALA A 22 17.91 -25.29 -22.67
CA ALA A 22 17.45 -26.16 -21.61
C ALA A 22 18.22 -25.88 -20.29
N GLY A 23 17.50 -25.79 -19.18
CA GLY A 23 18.08 -25.72 -17.84
C GLY A 23 18.71 -27.05 -17.42
N GLU A 24 19.79 -26.95 -16.62
CA GLU A 24 20.48 -28.10 -15.99
C GLU A 24 19.66 -28.75 -14.87
N ASP A 25 18.59 -28.09 -14.41
CA ASP A 25 17.58 -28.64 -13.50
C ASP A 25 16.56 -29.57 -14.19
N GLU A 26 16.70 -29.78 -15.50
CA GLU A 26 15.79 -30.53 -16.36
C GLU A 26 14.30 -30.10 -16.32
N GLU A 27 13.97 -28.95 -15.73
CA GLU A 27 12.61 -28.40 -15.69
C GLU A 27 12.53 -27.07 -16.44
N ARG A 28 13.51 -26.18 -16.24
CA ARG A 28 13.43 -24.81 -16.74
C ARG A 28 13.86 -24.70 -18.19
N VAL A 29 13.34 -23.66 -18.84
CA VAL A 29 13.74 -23.23 -20.18
C VAL A 29 14.08 -21.75 -20.12
N ILE A 30 15.29 -21.42 -20.55
CA ILE A 30 15.88 -20.08 -20.45
C ILE A 30 16.46 -19.64 -21.80
N GLN A 31 17.00 -18.43 -21.86
CA GLN A 31 17.73 -17.94 -23.03
C GLN A 31 19.10 -17.38 -22.64
N SER A 32 20.13 -17.71 -23.42
CA SER A 32 21.53 -17.34 -23.14
C SER A 32 22.28 -16.87 -24.39
N ARG A 33 23.33 -16.05 -24.24
CA ARG A 33 24.21 -15.69 -25.37
C ARG A 33 25.12 -16.86 -25.81
N HIS A 34 25.29 -17.88 -24.98
CA HIS A 34 26.19 -19.01 -25.22
C HIS A 34 25.60 -20.06 -26.19
N GLY A 35 25.27 -19.63 -27.41
CA GLY A 35 24.63 -20.46 -28.44
C GLY A 35 25.43 -21.68 -28.90
N SER A 36 26.73 -21.74 -28.62
CA SER A 36 27.57 -22.90 -28.91
C SER A 36 27.34 -24.09 -27.96
N HIS A 37 26.67 -23.89 -26.82
CA HIS A 37 26.51 -24.89 -25.77
C HIS A 37 25.62 -26.07 -26.19
N ARG A 38 25.86 -27.25 -25.59
CA ARG A 38 25.05 -28.48 -25.77
C ARG A 38 23.57 -28.22 -25.51
N ALA A 39 23.25 -27.52 -24.42
CA ALA A 39 21.87 -27.26 -24.01
C ALA A 39 21.11 -26.24 -24.89
N ALA A 40 21.77 -25.62 -25.87
CA ALA A 40 21.12 -24.79 -26.88
C ALA A 40 20.62 -25.59 -28.10
N CYS A 41 21.04 -26.86 -28.23
CA CYS A 41 20.63 -27.75 -29.31
C CYS A 41 19.34 -28.49 -28.94
N TRP A 42 18.39 -28.50 -29.86
CA TRP A 42 17.12 -29.21 -29.75
C TRP A 42 16.96 -30.15 -30.94
N ASP A 43 16.77 -31.45 -30.69
CA ASP A 43 16.42 -32.41 -31.74
C ASP A 43 14.99 -32.14 -32.22
N VAL A 44 14.74 -32.34 -33.51
CA VAL A 44 13.44 -32.10 -34.15
C VAL A 44 12.74 -33.44 -34.39
N GLU A 45 11.55 -33.62 -33.80
CA GLU A 45 10.70 -34.78 -34.03
C GLU A 45 9.35 -34.33 -34.61
N PHE A 46 8.90 -34.95 -35.69
CA PHE A 46 7.66 -34.58 -36.37
C PHE A 46 6.45 -35.29 -35.79
N VAL A 47 5.32 -34.57 -35.75
CA VAL A 47 4.00 -35.07 -35.32
C VAL A 47 3.02 -34.97 -36.50
N ASP A 48 2.12 -35.95 -36.60
CA ASP A 48 0.94 -36.01 -37.47
C ASP A 48 1.08 -35.34 -38.85
N GLY A 49 1.55 -36.12 -39.83
CA GLY A 49 1.64 -35.68 -41.23
C GLY A 49 2.66 -34.57 -41.50
N GLY A 50 3.54 -34.26 -40.54
CA GLY A 50 4.68 -33.37 -40.74
C GLY A 50 4.35 -31.88 -40.69
N ARG A 51 3.22 -31.48 -40.09
CA ARG A 51 2.84 -30.05 -39.94
C ARG A 51 3.23 -29.43 -38.61
N ALA A 52 3.37 -30.25 -37.57
CA ALA A 52 3.82 -29.83 -36.25
C ALA A 52 5.02 -30.65 -35.79
N LEU A 53 5.73 -30.16 -34.78
CA LEU A 53 6.94 -30.78 -34.26
C LEU A 53 7.02 -30.71 -32.73
N ARG A 54 7.79 -31.63 -32.16
CA ARG A 54 8.28 -31.62 -30.78
C ARG A 54 9.77 -31.26 -30.82
N LEU A 55 10.23 -30.53 -29.81
CA LEU A 55 11.64 -30.15 -29.67
C LEU A 55 12.20 -30.82 -28.42
N ARG A 56 13.14 -31.76 -28.61
CA ARG A 56 13.76 -32.52 -27.50
C ARG A 56 15.09 -31.90 -27.10
N SER A 57 15.27 -31.63 -25.81
CA SER A 57 16.50 -31.10 -25.24
C SER A 57 17.60 -32.15 -25.16
N CYS A 58 18.82 -31.70 -24.89
CA CYS A 58 19.96 -32.58 -24.63
C CYS A 58 19.86 -33.41 -23.33
N TYR A 59 18.76 -33.31 -22.58
CA TYR A 59 18.42 -34.14 -21.42
C TYR A 59 17.31 -35.18 -21.74
N GLY A 60 16.89 -35.28 -23.00
CA GLY A 60 15.85 -36.23 -23.43
C GLY A 60 14.41 -35.78 -23.14
N ARG A 61 14.22 -34.58 -22.60
CA ARG A 61 12.90 -33.98 -22.29
C ARG A 61 12.44 -33.03 -23.39
N PHE A 62 11.13 -32.83 -23.52
CA PHE A 62 10.51 -32.01 -24.57
C PHE A 62 10.16 -30.60 -24.10
N LEU A 63 10.24 -29.64 -25.03
CA LEU A 63 9.78 -28.27 -24.83
C LEU A 63 8.25 -28.23 -24.70
N ALA A 64 7.73 -27.87 -23.53
CA ALA A 64 6.31 -27.93 -23.21
C ALA A 64 5.70 -26.56 -22.86
N ALA A 65 4.48 -26.31 -23.35
CA ALA A 65 3.68 -25.11 -23.07
C ALA A 65 2.67 -25.39 -21.94
N THR A 66 2.85 -24.78 -20.76
CA THR A 66 1.96 -25.04 -19.60
C THR A 66 0.80 -24.05 -19.51
N SER A 67 -0.23 -24.36 -18.72
CA SER A 67 -1.27 -23.41 -18.32
C SER A 67 -0.80 -22.37 -17.29
N GLU A 68 0.25 -22.69 -16.52
CA GLU A 68 0.82 -21.87 -15.44
C GLU A 68 1.29 -20.48 -15.91
N HIS A 69 1.07 -19.45 -15.10
CA HIS A 69 1.68 -18.13 -15.29
C HIS A 69 3.15 -18.16 -14.88
N PHE A 70 4.04 -17.48 -15.62
CA PHE A 70 5.48 -17.51 -15.31
C PHE A 70 5.80 -16.79 -13.98
N LEU A 71 5.23 -15.60 -13.78
CA LEU A 71 5.29 -14.83 -12.53
C LEU A 71 4.01 -13.99 -12.39
N LEU A 72 3.55 -13.76 -11.17
CA LEU A 72 2.46 -12.83 -10.88
C LEU A 72 2.82 -11.42 -11.37
N GLY A 73 1.93 -10.81 -12.16
CA GLY A 73 2.13 -9.50 -12.77
C GLY A 73 2.92 -9.49 -14.10
N ALA A 74 3.50 -10.62 -14.53
CA ALA A 74 4.15 -10.74 -15.84
C ALA A 74 3.21 -11.35 -16.89
N THR A 75 3.16 -10.75 -18.09
CA THR A 75 2.40 -11.27 -19.24
C THR A 75 2.97 -12.60 -19.72
N GLY A 76 2.14 -13.62 -19.97
CA GLY A 76 2.55 -14.88 -20.61
C GLY A 76 2.82 -16.06 -19.66
N LYS A 77 2.67 -17.26 -20.21
CA LYS A 77 2.65 -18.54 -19.49
C LYS A 77 4.01 -19.25 -19.51
N LYS A 78 4.29 -20.06 -18.49
CA LYS A 78 5.56 -20.77 -18.30
C LYS A 78 5.80 -21.78 -19.44
N VAL A 79 7.08 -21.97 -19.78
CA VAL A 79 7.55 -22.99 -20.73
C VAL A 79 8.58 -23.83 -20.01
N ILE A 80 8.45 -25.15 -20.08
CA ILE A 80 9.23 -26.11 -19.30
C ILE A 80 9.82 -27.22 -20.17
N GLN A 81 10.67 -28.04 -19.56
CA GLN A 81 11.09 -29.34 -20.06
C GLN A 81 10.22 -30.43 -19.41
N ALA A 82 9.53 -31.24 -20.21
CA ALA A 82 8.64 -32.31 -19.75
C ALA A 82 9.04 -33.69 -20.30
N PRO A 83 8.74 -34.80 -19.60
CA PRO A 83 8.97 -36.15 -20.10
C PRO A 83 8.02 -36.50 -21.27
N ALA A 84 8.37 -37.54 -22.03
CA ALA A 84 7.63 -37.97 -23.22
C ALA A 84 6.21 -38.51 -22.94
N ALA A 85 5.95 -38.98 -21.72
CA ALA A 85 4.68 -39.54 -21.28
C ALA A 85 4.55 -39.48 -19.76
N GLY A 86 3.32 -39.41 -19.23
CA GLY A 86 3.02 -39.76 -17.84
C GLY A 86 2.03 -38.85 -17.08
N SER A 87 2.06 -37.53 -17.30
CA SER A 87 1.31 -36.59 -16.42
C SER A 87 0.87 -35.26 -17.03
N LEU A 88 1.11 -35.04 -18.33
CA LEU A 88 0.65 -33.84 -19.07
C LEU A 88 -0.05 -34.27 -20.35
N ASP A 89 -1.01 -33.46 -20.81
CA ASP A 89 -1.68 -33.68 -22.09
C ASP A 89 -0.66 -33.59 -23.24
N ASP A 90 -0.66 -34.57 -24.14
CA ASP A 90 0.37 -34.76 -25.16
C ASP A 90 0.40 -33.59 -26.17
N SER A 91 -0.73 -32.88 -26.29
CA SER A 91 -0.87 -31.62 -27.03
C SER A 91 0.10 -30.52 -26.55
N SER A 92 0.47 -30.52 -25.27
CA SER A 92 1.32 -29.48 -24.65
C SER A 92 2.78 -29.52 -25.11
N LEU A 93 3.22 -30.64 -25.70
CA LEU A 93 4.57 -30.85 -26.25
C LEU A 93 4.69 -30.40 -27.72
N VAL A 94 3.56 -30.08 -28.36
CA VAL A 94 3.47 -29.90 -29.82
C VAL A 94 3.49 -28.42 -30.20
N TRP A 95 4.35 -28.08 -31.17
CA TRP A 95 4.53 -26.74 -31.70
C TRP A 95 4.33 -26.71 -33.22
N GLU A 96 3.48 -25.80 -33.70
CA GLU A 96 3.23 -25.50 -35.12
C GLU A 96 4.18 -24.38 -35.58
N PRO A 97 5.10 -24.61 -36.55
CA PRO A 97 6.05 -23.59 -37.00
C PRO A 97 5.45 -22.66 -38.07
N VAL A 98 4.95 -21.50 -37.64
CA VAL A 98 4.38 -20.46 -38.51
C VAL A 98 5.50 -19.57 -39.06
N ARG A 99 5.63 -19.48 -40.38
CA ARG A 99 6.61 -18.62 -41.06
C ARG A 99 6.24 -17.14 -40.95
N ASP A 100 7.20 -16.28 -40.64
CA ASP A 100 7.08 -14.83 -40.75
C ASP A 100 8.34 -14.25 -41.42
N GLY A 101 8.23 -13.89 -42.71
CA GLY A 101 9.37 -13.50 -43.55
C GLY A 101 10.44 -14.59 -43.67
N PHE A 102 11.60 -14.35 -43.06
CA PHE A 102 12.73 -15.28 -42.94
C PHE A 102 12.81 -15.98 -41.57
N GLN A 103 11.98 -15.58 -40.61
CA GLN A 103 11.97 -16.08 -39.23
C GLN A 103 10.76 -17.01 -39.00
N VAL A 104 10.72 -17.64 -37.82
CA VAL A 104 9.61 -18.50 -37.41
C VAL A 104 8.99 -18.04 -36.09
N LYS A 105 7.68 -18.23 -35.96
CA LYS A 105 6.94 -18.22 -34.69
C LYS A 105 6.53 -19.66 -34.39
N LEU A 106 6.90 -20.18 -33.23
CA LEU A 106 6.45 -21.50 -32.77
C LEU A 106 5.16 -21.34 -31.98
N LYS A 107 4.06 -21.88 -32.49
CA LYS A 107 2.71 -21.76 -31.91
C LYS A 107 2.36 -23.02 -31.13
N SER A 108 1.90 -22.89 -29.89
CA SER A 108 1.43 -24.01 -29.07
C SER A 108 0.00 -24.44 -29.45
N TYR A 109 -0.42 -25.62 -29.00
CA TYR A 109 -1.80 -26.12 -29.15
C TYR A 109 -2.88 -25.12 -28.68
N SER A 110 -2.57 -24.29 -27.66
CA SER A 110 -3.46 -23.26 -27.12
C SER A 110 -3.45 -21.93 -27.91
N GLY A 111 -2.79 -21.88 -29.07
CA GLY A 111 -2.77 -20.73 -29.98
C GLY A 111 -1.80 -19.61 -29.60
N HIS A 112 -1.09 -19.75 -28.49
CA HIS A 112 -0.05 -18.83 -28.02
C HIS A 112 1.27 -19.06 -28.80
N PHE A 113 2.19 -18.09 -28.79
CA PHE A 113 3.50 -18.20 -29.44
C PHE A 113 4.66 -18.20 -28.44
N LEU A 114 5.68 -19.02 -28.68
CA LEU A 114 6.93 -19.08 -27.91
C LEU A 114 7.68 -17.74 -27.98
N ARG A 115 8.06 -17.18 -26.83
CA ARG A 115 8.59 -15.81 -26.70
C ARG A 115 9.91 -15.74 -25.94
N ALA A 116 10.91 -15.08 -26.54
CA ALA A 116 12.17 -14.70 -25.91
C ALA A 116 12.01 -13.36 -25.17
N ASN A 117 11.82 -13.40 -23.86
CA ASN A 117 11.62 -12.20 -23.04
C ASN A 117 12.86 -11.31 -22.93
N GLY A 118 12.70 -10.00 -23.18
CA GLY A 118 13.65 -8.96 -22.80
C GLY A 118 13.26 -8.29 -21.49
N GLY A 119 14.22 -7.67 -20.79
CA GLY A 119 13.95 -6.89 -19.57
C GLY A 119 15.06 -6.95 -18.54
N VAL A 120 14.66 -7.04 -17.26
CA VAL A 120 15.52 -7.17 -16.06
C VAL A 120 15.36 -8.55 -15.43
N PRO A 121 16.34 -9.11 -14.70
CA PRO A 121 16.17 -10.38 -13.99
C PRO A 121 14.97 -10.33 -13.02
N PRO A 122 14.26 -11.46 -12.78
CA PRO A 122 14.44 -12.77 -13.40
C PRO A 122 13.97 -12.83 -14.87
N TRP A 123 13.12 -11.90 -15.31
CA TRP A 123 12.47 -11.88 -16.63
C TRP A 123 13.46 -11.81 -17.82
N ARG A 124 14.61 -11.14 -17.66
CA ARG A 124 15.65 -10.93 -18.69
C ARG A 124 16.10 -12.18 -19.43
N ASN A 125 16.04 -13.35 -18.80
CA ASN A 125 16.52 -14.62 -19.37
C ASN A 125 15.42 -15.70 -19.44
N SER A 126 14.15 -15.38 -19.16
CA SER A 126 13.07 -16.36 -19.21
C SER A 126 12.58 -16.61 -20.63
N VAL A 127 11.90 -17.75 -20.81
CA VAL A 127 11.13 -18.08 -22.01
C VAL A 127 9.70 -18.40 -21.58
N THR A 128 8.73 -17.89 -22.33
CA THR A 128 7.29 -18.04 -22.04
C THR A 128 6.51 -18.26 -23.33
N HIS A 129 5.22 -18.60 -23.26
CA HIS A 129 4.32 -18.58 -24.42
C HIS A 129 3.15 -17.64 -24.18
N ASP A 130 2.85 -16.80 -25.17
CA ASP A 130 1.94 -15.66 -25.01
C ASP A 130 1.34 -15.24 -26.36
N VAL A 131 0.28 -14.44 -26.34
CA VAL A 131 -0.21 -13.74 -27.52
C VAL A 131 0.40 -12.32 -27.52
N PRO A 132 1.05 -11.86 -28.61
CA PRO A 132 1.80 -10.60 -28.60
C PRO A 132 0.89 -9.35 -28.71
N HIS A 133 0.30 -8.93 -27.59
CA HIS A 133 -0.67 -7.83 -27.50
C HIS A 133 -0.11 -6.40 -27.65
N ARG A 134 1.21 -6.20 -27.84
CA ARG A 134 1.84 -4.86 -27.91
C ARG A 134 2.89 -4.76 -29.01
N THR A 135 2.87 -3.65 -29.77
CA THR A 135 3.82 -3.37 -30.87
C THR A 135 5.29 -3.45 -30.48
N ALA A 136 5.65 -3.09 -29.24
CA ALA A 136 7.03 -3.15 -28.75
C ALA A 136 7.56 -4.59 -28.49
N THR A 137 6.68 -5.59 -28.45
CA THR A 137 7.01 -7.00 -28.13
C THR A 137 6.52 -8.00 -29.19
N GLN A 138 5.94 -7.54 -30.30
CA GLN A 138 5.44 -8.39 -31.40
C GLN A 138 6.52 -9.21 -32.11
N ASP A 139 7.77 -8.78 -32.00
CA ASP A 139 8.96 -9.41 -32.54
C ASP A 139 9.74 -10.23 -31.49
N TRP A 140 9.25 -10.32 -30.24
CA TRP A 140 9.85 -11.19 -29.21
C TRP A 140 9.43 -12.66 -29.39
N VAL A 141 8.41 -12.92 -30.21
CA VAL A 141 7.98 -14.27 -30.62
C VAL A 141 8.62 -14.74 -31.94
N LEU A 142 9.50 -13.92 -32.53
CA LEU A 142 10.26 -14.25 -33.72
C LEU A 142 11.58 -14.93 -33.35
N TRP A 143 11.87 -16.04 -34.02
CA TRP A 143 13.07 -16.83 -33.85
C TRP A 143 13.79 -17.06 -35.18
N ASP A 144 15.10 -16.84 -35.20
CA ASP A 144 16.01 -17.38 -36.20
C ASP A 144 16.24 -18.88 -35.94
N VAL A 145 16.37 -19.68 -37.01
CA VAL A 145 16.56 -21.14 -36.92
C VAL A 145 17.93 -21.52 -37.48
N ASP A 146 18.92 -21.69 -36.59
CA ASP A 146 20.25 -22.17 -36.93
C ASP A 146 20.22 -23.71 -37.00
N ILE A 147 20.40 -24.30 -38.18
CA ILE A 147 20.44 -25.76 -38.35
C ILE A 147 21.79 -26.32 -37.88
N VAL A 148 21.78 -27.20 -36.89
CA VAL A 148 23.00 -27.75 -36.24
C VAL A 148 23.39 -29.11 -36.81
N GLN A 149 22.41 -29.95 -37.12
CA GLN A 149 22.60 -31.21 -37.84
C GLN A 149 21.52 -31.31 -38.92
N ILE A 150 21.90 -31.74 -40.12
CA ILE A 150 20.94 -32.08 -41.17
C ILE A 150 20.61 -33.57 -41.15
N HIS A 151 19.42 -33.93 -41.63
CA HIS A 151 19.15 -35.31 -42.03
C HIS A 151 20.08 -35.70 -43.20
N PRO A 152 20.72 -36.88 -43.18
CA PRO A 152 21.40 -37.39 -44.36
C PRO A 152 20.39 -37.52 -45.49
N ILE A 153 20.61 -36.79 -46.60
CA ILE A 153 19.71 -36.83 -47.75
C ILE A 153 19.75 -38.26 -48.32
N PRO A 154 18.63 -39.01 -48.34
CA PRO A 154 18.57 -40.24 -49.11
C PRO A 154 18.76 -39.85 -50.57
N ALA A 155 19.78 -40.39 -51.23
CA ALA A 155 20.13 -40.02 -52.60
C ALA A 155 18.89 -40.15 -53.50
N LYS A 156 18.37 -39.01 -53.96
CA LYS A 156 17.07 -38.94 -54.64
C LYS A 156 17.13 -39.86 -55.87
N PRO A 157 16.25 -40.88 -56.01
CA PRO A 157 16.26 -41.73 -57.18
C PRO A 157 16.15 -40.87 -58.44
N ARG A 158 17.03 -41.10 -59.42
CA ARG A 158 16.91 -40.45 -60.72
C ARG A 158 15.55 -40.83 -61.33
N SER A 159 14.95 -39.87 -62.03
CA SER A 159 13.60 -39.95 -62.59
C SER A 159 13.28 -41.31 -63.23
N ALA A 160 12.20 -41.95 -62.75
CA ALA A 160 11.58 -43.09 -63.41
C ALA A 160 10.85 -42.60 -64.69
N ALA A 161 11.61 -42.35 -65.74
CA ALA A 161 11.11 -42.05 -67.08
C ALA A 161 11.14 -43.33 -67.94
N ALA A 162 9.94 -43.78 -68.34
CA ALA A 162 9.66 -44.89 -69.26
C ALA A 162 10.08 -46.31 -68.85
N LYS A 163 9.27 -47.28 -69.28
CA LYS A 163 9.65 -48.71 -69.40
C LYS A 163 10.33 -48.90 -70.77
N GLY A 164 11.43 -49.64 -70.85
CA GLY A 164 12.10 -50.01 -72.10
C GLY A 164 13.41 -50.77 -71.82
N PRO A 165 13.64 -51.98 -72.34
CA PRO A 165 14.71 -52.86 -71.84
C PRO A 165 15.94 -52.98 -72.76
N SER A 166 17.12 -53.30 -72.17
CA SER A 166 17.95 -54.43 -72.66
C SER A 166 19.05 -54.91 -71.69
N ALA A 167 19.15 -56.24 -71.57
CA ALA A 167 20.30 -57.14 -71.39
C ALA A 167 21.61 -56.80 -70.59
N MET A 168 21.90 -57.69 -69.62
CA MET A 168 23.11 -58.54 -69.47
C MET A 168 24.49 -58.08 -68.91
N LEU A 169 24.80 -58.62 -67.71
CA LEU A 169 25.95 -59.50 -67.35
C LEU A 169 27.38 -58.93 -67.00
N PRO A 170 28.26 -59.72 -66.30
CA PRO A 170 29.32 -59.26 -65.36
C PRO A 170 30.73 -59.89 -65.70
N PRO A 171 31.60 -60.45 -64.81
CA PRO A 171 31.94 -60.31 -63.36
C PRO A 171 33.48 -60.20 -63.02
N SER A 172 33.90 -60.22 -61.72
CA SER A 172 34.87 -61.21 -61.12
C SER A 172 35.88 -60.74 -60.00
N ALA A 173 35.75 -61.36 -58.81
CA ALA A 173 36.75 -61.97 -57.86
C ALA A 173 38.08 -61.35 -57.28
N ALA A 174 38.19 -61.37 -55.92
CA ALA A 174 39.24 -62.02 -55.05
C ALA A 174 40.65 -61.36 -54.75
N PRO A 175 41.54 -61.88 -53.82
CA PRO A 175 41.34 -62.05 -52.33
C PRO A 175 42.58 -61.91 -51.33
N ALA A 176 42.31 -61.86 -49.99
CA ALA A 176 42.99 -62.55 -48.83
C ALA A 176 44.22 -62.04 -47.96
N VAL A 177 44.26 -62.57 -46.68
CA VAL A 177 45.33 -62.86 -45.64
C VAL A 177 45.92 -61.81 -44.60
N PRO A 178 46.39 -62.22 -43.35
CA PRO A 178 46.26 -61.44 -42.06
C PRO A 178 47.52 -61.25 -41.07
N PRO A 179 47.58 -61.66 -39.75
CA PRO A 179 47.43 -60.81 -38.50
C PRO A 179 48.49 -60.89 -37.32
N SER A 180 48.39 -60.04 -36.25
CA SER A 180 49.05 -60.12 -34.87
C SER A 180 48.53 -59.00 -33.88
N SER A 181 48.82 -58.82 -32.56
CA SER A 181 49.09 -59.65 -31.32
C SER A 181 48.81 -58.86 -29.97
N THR A 182 49.52 -59.02 -28.81
CA THR A 182 49.07 -58.63 -27.42
C THR A 182 50.13 -58.26 -26.30
N SER A 183 49.73 -57.49 -25.24
CA SER A 183 50.28 -57.37 -23.81
C SER A 183 51.55 -56.49 -23.49
N ARG A 184 52.07 -56.16 -22.25
CA ARG A 184 51.81 -56.54 -20.80
C ARG A 184 52.44 -55.61 -19.67
N ALA A 185 51.67 -55.24 -18.61
CA ALA A 185 51.89 -54.98 -17.13
C ALA A 185 53.16 -54.40 -16.36
N SER A 186 52.92 -53.45 -15.40
CA SER A 186 53.44 -53.24 -13.98
C SER A 186 54.74 -52.37 -13.61
N PRO A 187 55.33 -52.33 -12.36
CA PRO A 187 55.44 -51.16 -11.38
C PRO A 187 56.91 -50.83 -10.89
N PRO A 188 57.34 -50.32 -9.66
CA PRO A 188 56.72 -49.74 -8.40
C PRO A 188 57.46 -48.57 -7.58
N SER A 189 56.84 -48.07 -6.47
CA SER A 189 57.32 -47.64 -5.08
C SER A 189 58.31 -46.47 -4.68
N GLY A 190 57.80 -45.44 -3.93
CA GLY A 190 58.34 -44.76 -2.68
C GLY A 190 59.47 -43.67 -2.72
N PRO A 191 59.85 -42.94 -1.62
CA PRO A 191 59.10 -42.37 -0.45
C PRO A 191 59.55 -40.94 0.11
N SER A 192 58.92 -40.43 1.20
CA SER A 192 59.44 -39.50 2.29
C SER A 192 59.65 -37.94 2.12
N ASP A 193 59.90 -37.26 3.27
CA ASP A 193 59.75 -35.81 3.62
C ASP A 193 61.06 -35.23 4.32
N PRO A 194 61.16 -34.15 5.19
CA PRO A 194 60.26 -33.05 5.66
C PRO A 194 60.91 -31.61 5.96
N ASP A 195 60.10 -30.67 6.51
CA ASP A 195 60.38 -29.58 7.51
C ASP A 195 61.06 -28.17 7.22
N LYS A 196 60.43 -27.10 7.81
CA LYS A 196 60.88 -25.75 8.32
C LYS A 196 61.72 -24.65 7.59
N SER A 197 61.07 -23.46 7.40
CA SER A 197 61.49 -22.07 7.82
C SER A 197 62.69 -21.34 7.15
N PRO A 198 62.98 -20.01 7.38
CA PRO A 198 62.34 -18.99 8.25
C PRO A 198 62.05 -17.58 7.62
N ASP A 199 61.78 -16.58 8.47
CA ASP A 199 61.29 -15.19 8.23
C ASP A 199 62.26 -14.17 7.59
N PHE A 200 61.74 -12.98 7.22
CA PHE A 200 62.21 -11.70 7.81
C PHE A 200 61.14 -10.58 7.77
N SER A 201 61.32 -9.48 8.52
CA SER A 201 60.28 -8.46 8.81
C SER A 201 60.79 -7.00 8.81
N SER A 202 59.94 -6.05 9.25
CA SER A 202 60.18 -4.59 9.46
C SER A 202 60.02 -3.66 8.22
N SER A 203 59.66 -2.36 8.31
CA SER A 203 59.03 -1.59 9.41
C SER A 203 58.39 -0.24 8.99
N ARG A 204 57.32 0.14 9.72
CA ARG A 204 56.85 1.49 10.16
C ARG A 204 56.96 2.80 9.32
N SER A 205 55.79 3.47 9.26
CA SER A 205 55.49 4.86 9.75
C SER A 205 55.76 6.15 8.95
N THR A 206 54.67 6.94 8.77
CA THR A 206 54.52 8.42 9.01
C THR A 206 55.37 9.46 8.23
N SER A 207 54.88 10.67 7.87
CA SER A 207 53.53 11.29 7.93
C SER A 207 53.45 12.64 7.16
N SER A 208 52.24 13.21 7.08
CA SER A 208 51.92 14.66 7.21
C SER A 208 52.43 15.71 6.19
N SER A 209 51.51 16.15 5.32
CA SER A 209 51.10 17.56 5.04
C SER A 209 52.11 18.67 4.65
N SER A 210 51.80 19.39 3.55
CA SER A 210 51.62 20.86 3.54
C SER A 210 51.09 21.42 2.19
N SER A 211 50.49 22.61 2.26
CA SER A 211 50.12 23.55 1.16
C SER A 211 50.78 24.92 1.52
N PRO A 212 50.60 26.08 0.83
CA PRO A 212 49.76 26.41 -0.35
C PRO A 212 50.39 27.39 -1.40
N GLY A 213 49.58 27.84 -2.38
CA GLY A 213 49.76 29.10 -3.15
C GLY A 213 50.58 29.01 -4.46
N SER A 214 50.51 29.99 -5.39
CA SER A 214 49.52 31.06 -5.61
C SER A 214 49.75 31.80 -6.96
N ASP A 215 48.65 32.27 -7.59
CA ASP A 215 48.52 33.40 -8.52
C ASP A 215 49.12 33.46 -9.95
N SER A 216 48.36 34.22 -10.77
CA SER A 216 48.73 35.02 -11.96
C SER A 216 48.71 34.44 -13.40
N SER A 217 47.81 35.02 -14.20
CA SER A 217 47.75 35.10 -15.68
C SER A 217 48.49 36.41 -16.16
N PRO A 218 48.55 36.85 -17.45
CA PRO A 218 47.73 36.45 -18.61
C PRO A 218 48.31 36.55 -20.07
N HIS A 219 47.48 36.09 -21.03
CA HIS A 219 47.32 36.53 -22.44
C HIS A 219 48.53 36.71 -23.42
N LYS A 220 48.54 35.91 -24.52
CA LYS A 220 48.02 36.34 -25.84
C LYS A 220 47.90 35.20 -26.89
N SER A 221 47.19 35.55 -27.97
CA SER A 221 46.77 34.84 -29.21
C SER A 221 47.89 34.14 -30.03
N THR A 222 47.65 33.28 -31.06
CA THR A 222 46.48 33.13 -31.98
C THR A 222 46.51 31.79 -32.80
N PHE A 223 45.38 31.45 -33.44
CA PHE A 223 45.17 30.52 -34.58
C PHE A 223 45.28 28.98 -34.40
N SER A 224 44.57 28.26 -35.29
CA SER A 224 44.19 26.82 -35.29
C SER A 224 44.61 26.16 -36.63
N PRO A 225 44.54 24.80 -36.87
CA PRO A 225 43.31 23.99 -36.72
C PRO A 225 43.43 22.47 -36.38
N THR A 226 42.25 21.87 -36.16
CA THR A 226 41.84 20.45 -36.33
C THR A 226 42.30 19.30 -35.39
N LEU A 227 41.27 18.52 -35.02
CA LEU A 227 41.22 17.12 -34.55
C LEU A 227 41.56 16.75 -33.08
N SER A 228 40.71 15.86 -32.55
CA SER A 228 40.74 15.16 -31.25
C SER A 228 40.81 15.98 -29.94
N ASN A 229 39.63 16.30 -29.37
CA ASN A 229 39.28 15.80 -28.03
C ASN A 229 37.77 15.92 -27.72
N ARG A 230 37.23 15.08 -26.82
CA ARG A 230 35.90 15.28 -26.22
C ARG A 230 36.04 16.05 -24.92
N GLN A 231 35.71 17.34 -24.95
CA GLN A 231 35.79 18.22 -23.78
C GLN A 231 34.83 17.81 -22.66
N ALA A 232 35.23 18.10 -21.42
CA ALA A 232 34.35 18.05 -20.25
C ALA A 232 33.26 19.16 -20.33
N PRO A 233 32.06 18.96 -19.75
CA PRO A 233 30.99 19.95 -19.81
C PRO A 233 31.35 21.22 -19.01
N ALA A 234 31.07 22.39 -19.61
CA ALA A 234 31.34 23.69 -18.99
C ALA A 234 30.46 23.96 -17.75
N PRO A 235 30.93 24.73 -16.75
CA PRO A 235 30.27 24.89 -15.45
C PRO A 235 29.07 25.87 -15.44
N GLY A 236 28.51 26.23 -16.60
CA GLY A 236 27.48 27.28 -16.72
C GLY A 236 26.61 27.17 -17.96
N ARG A 237 25.36 27.64 -17.86
CA ARG A 237 24.45 27.78 -18.99
C ARG A 237 24.82 29.01 -19.84
N THR A 238 24.58 28.95 -21.14
CA THR A 238 24.58 30.15 -22.00
C THR A 238 23.20 30.82 -21.97
N ILE A 239 23.16 32.11 -21.68
CA ILE A 239 21.98 32.96 -21.81
C ILE A 239 22.17 33.82 -23.05
N HIS A 240 21.29 33.69 -24.05
CA HIS A 240 21.07 34.74 -25.04
C HIS A 240 19.96 35.65 -24.54
N TYR A 241 20.11 36.95 -24.72
CA TYR A 241 19.07 37.92 -24.36
C TYR A 241 18.92 38.99 -25.43
N THR A 242 17.74 39.60 -25.47
CA THR A 242 17.43 40.81 -26.23
C THR A 242 16.49 41.69 -25.41
N VAL A 243 16.32 42.95 -25.80
CA VAL A 243 15.39 43.89 -25.15
C VAL A 243 14.19 44.12 -26.08
N ALA A 244 12.98 44.05 -25.55
CA ALA A 244 11.75 44.31 -26.32
C ALA A 244 11.46 45.82 -26.43
N ASP A 245 10.70 46.21 -27.46
CA ASP A 245 10.18 47.57 -27.61
C ASP A 245 9.02 47.88 -26.61
N ASP A 246 8.53 49.12 -26.61
CA ASP A 246 7.42 49.56 -25.76
C ASP A 246 6.09 48.81 -26.01
N ASN A 247 5.99 48.08 -27.13
CA ASN A 247 4.85 47.26 -27.52
C ASN A 247 5.05 45.77 -27.18
N GLY A 248 6.25 45.37 -26.75
CA GLY A 248 6.62 43.97 -26.48
C GLY A 248 7.11 43.17 -27.70
N ASN A 249 7.38 43.83 -28.82
CA ASN A 249 8.00 43.23 -30.00
C ASN A 249 9.49 43.00 -29.78
N VAL A 250 10.07 42.10 -30.58
CA VAL A 250 11.49 41.76 -30.59
C VAL A 250 11.95 41.72 -32.04
N ASP A 251 13.05 42.40 -32.34
CA ASP A 251 13.71 42.27 -33.64
C ASP A 251 14.44 40.92 -33.71
N ASP A 252 13.92 40.03 -34.56
CA ASP A 252 14.46 38.70 -34.80
C ASP A 252 15.54 38.68 -35.90
N SER A 253 15.90 39.83 -36.50
CA SER A 253 16.93 39.96 -37.53
C SER A 253 18.36 40.18 -37.00
N MET A 254 18.50 40.52 -35.71
CA MET A 254 19.78 40.82 -35.05
C MET A 254 20.26 39.63 -34.22
N GLU A 255 21.57 39.33 -34.19
CA GLU A 255 22.11 38.27 -33.32
C GLU A 255 21.99 38.64 -31.84
N TRP A 256 21.32 37.80 -31.04
CA TRP A 256 21.07 38.07 -29.62
C TRP A 256 22.36 37.94 -28.79
N PRO A 257 22.83 39.01 -28.11
CA PRO A 257 23.98 38.97 -27.22
C PRO A 257 23.90 37.84 -26.19
N SER A 258 25.03 37.20 -25.89
CA SER A 258 25.07 36.05 -24.99
C SER A 258 26.13 36.14 -23.89
N PHE A 259 25.86 35.47 -22.77
CA PHE A 259 26.79 35.35 -21.65
C PHE A 259 26.60 34.03 -20.89
N THR A 260 27.67 33.55 -20.26
CA THR A 260 27.58 32.41 -19.33
C THR A 260 27.00 32.85 -17.98
N PHE A 261 26.03 32.08 -17.49
CA PHE A 261 25.42 32.26 -16.17
C PHE A 261 25.65 31.02 -15.31
N ILE A 262 26.18 31.22 -14.10
CA ILE A 262 26.42 30.17 -13.11
C ILE A 262 25.55 30.52 -11.91
N GLY A 263 24.38 29.89 -11.84
CA GLY A 263 23.35 30.21 -10.85
C GLY A 263 22.02 29.52 -11.17
N THR A 264 21.11 29.51 -10.20
CA THR A 264 19.78 28.90 -10.28
C THR A 264 18.65 29.91 -10.01
N SER A 265 18.96 31.08 -9.45
CA SER A 265 17.97 32.09 -9.12
C SER A 265 17.69 33.03 -10.30
N VAL A 266 16.41 33.24 -10.62
CA VAL A 266 16.01 34.35 -11.51
C VAL A 266 16.37 35.70 -10.90
N ARG A 267 16.38 35.87 -9.57
CA ARG A 267 16.74 37.14 -8.94
C ARG A 267 18.19 37.54 -9.22
N GLU A 268 19.10 36.58 -9.23
CA GLU A 268 20.52 36.77 -9.59
C GLU A 268 20.66 37.07 -11.09
N LEU A 269 19.94 36.33 -11.94
CA LEU A 269 19.95 36.53 -13.39
C LEU A 269 19.39 37.91 -13.77
N THR A 270 18.25 38.32 -13.21
CA THR A 270 17.69 39.67 -13.34
C THR A 270 18.67 40.72 -12.83
N GLY A 271 19.32 40.50 -11.68
CA GLY A 271 20.36 41.40 -11.16
C GLY A 271 21.58 41.55 -12.07
N LYS A 272 21.97 40.49 -12.80
CA LYS A 272 23.02 40.54 -13.83
C LYS A 272 22.52 41.23 -15.11
N LEU A 273 21.29 40.94 -15.54
CA LEU A 273 20.67 41.56 -16.72
C LEU A 273 20.47 43.06 -16.54
N LYS A 274 19.92 43.55 -15.40
CA LYS A 274 19.79 45.00 -15.10
C LYS A 274 21.12 45.74 -15.27
N LYS A 275 22.24 45.15 -14.81
CA LYS A 275 23.60 45.71 -14.97
C LYS A 275 24.12 45.68 -16.42
N MET A 276 23.67 44.72 -17.24
CA MET A 276 24.08 44.59 -18.64
C MET A 276 23.22 45.42 -19.60
N THR A 277 21.93 45.62 -19.31
CA THR A 277 21.01 46.47 -20.10
C THR A 277 20.94 47.92 -19.63
N ARG A 278 21.43 48.21 -18.42
CA ARG A 278 21.29 49.52 -17.73
C ARG A 278 19.83 49.96 -17.51
N LEU A 279 18.94 48.99 -17.28
CA LEU A 279 17.52 49.24 -16.97
C LEU A 279 17.24 48.92 -15.50
N ASP A 280 16.63 49.86 -14.78
CA ASP A 280 16.47 49.77 -13.33
C ASP A 280 15.26 48.96 -12.86
N ASP A 281 14.17 48.86 -13.63
CA ASP A 281 13.17 47.80 -13.42
C ASP A 281 12.79 47.04 -14.69
N ILE A 282 12.99 45.72 -14.64
CA ILE A 282 12.83 44.82 -15.78
C ILE A 282 12.11 43.54 -15.38
N ILE A 283 11.30 43.04 -16.30
CA ILE A 283 10.73 41.70 -16.24
C ILE A 283 11.47 40.83 -17.26
N VAL A 284 12.05 39.72 -16.78
CA VAL A 284 12.76 38.77 -17.63
C VAL A 284 11.78 37.70 -18.10
N CYS A 285 11.53 37.65 -19.41
CA CYS A 285 10.56 36.78 -20.05
C CYS A 285 11.22 35.69 -20.90
N THR A 286 10.50 34.58 -21.11
CA THR A 286 10.74 33.66 -22.24
C THR A 286 9.70 33.92 -23.32
N ARG A 287 10.09 33.80 -24.60
CA ARG A 287 9.19 33.90 -25.75
C ARG A 287 8.78 32.50 -26.20
N ASN A 288 7.49 32.24 -26.36
CA ASN A 288 7.00 30.93 -26.80
C ASN A 288 7.20 30.78 -28.32
N PRO A 289 7.97 29.78 -28.80
CA PRO A 289 8.31 29.65 -30.22
C PRO A 289 7.14 29.25 -31.14
N LEU A 290 5.98 28.89 -30.60
CA LEU A 290 4.80 28.49 -31.39
C LEU A 290 3.75 29.60 -31.54
N ASN A 291 3.83 30.69 -30.77
CA ASN A 291 2.86 31.79 -30.83
C ASN A 291 3.43 33.17 -30.44
N HIS A 292 4.75 33.28 -30.34
CA HIS A 292 5.54 34.48 -30.04
C HIS A 292 5.18 35.24 -28.74
N ARG A 293 4.27 34.71 -27.90
CA ARG A 293 3.89 35.36 -26.64
C ARG A 293 5.03 35.32 -25.63
N LEU A 294 5.26 36.45 -24.97
CA LEU A 294 6.15 36.56 -23.82
C LEU A 294 5.49 35.95 -22.57
N SER A 295 6.29 35.31 -21.72
CA SER A 295 5.88 34.73 -20.44
C SER A 295 6.95 35.05 -19.39
N PRO A 296 6.62 35.77 -18.31
CA PRO A 296 7.59 36.20 -17.30
C PRO A 296 8.11 35.03 -16.45
N LEU A 297 9.41 35.06 -16.12
CA LEU A 297 10.06 34.08 -15.26
C LEU A 297 9.91 34.45 -13.78
N TYR A 298 9.15 33.65 -13.04
CA TYR A 298 8.95 33.80 -11.59
C TYR A 298 9.43 32.60 -10.76
N LEU A 299 10.09 31.63 -11.39
CA LEU A 299 10.53 30.37 -10.76
C LEU A 299 12.04 30.15 -10.98
N GLN A 300 12.67 29.28 -10.18
CA GLN A 300 14.08 28.93 -10.36
C GLN A 300 14.37 28.39 -11.77
N LEU A 301 15.58 28.66 -12.25
CA LEU A 301 16.03 28.32 -13.59
C LEU A 301 16.23 26.80 -13.76
N PRO A 302 16.09 26.24 -14.98
CA PRO A 302 16.34 24.82 -15.27
C PRO A 302 17.77 24.36 -14.91
N PRO A 303 18.11 23.05 -15.05
CA PRO A 303 19.48 22.57 -14.89
C PRO A 303 20.51 23.34 -15.73
N ASN A 304 21.74 23.43 -15.24
CA ASN A 304 22.79 24.35 -15.70
C ASN A 304 23.47 23.95 -17.03
N ASN A 305 22.79 23.17 -17.87
CA ASN A 305 23.33 22.52 -19.08
C ASN A 305 22.51 22.78 -20.35
N ARG A 306 21.60 23.77 -20.34
CA ARG A 306 20.82 24.18 -21.52
C ARG A 306 20.97 25.67 -21.77
N THR A 307 21.27 26.00 -23.02
CA THR A 307 21.16 27.38 -23.53
C THR A 307 19.73 27.88 -23.39
N MET A 308 19.55 29.15 -23.01
CA MET A 308 18.25 29.80 -22.88
C MET A 308 18.21 31.08 -23.72
N GLN A 309 17.07 31.35 -24.34
CA GLN A 309 16.73 32.61 -25.00
C GLN A 309 15.76 33.39 -24.12
N LEU A 310 16.11 34.64 -23.81
CA LEU A 310 15.34 35.52 -22.93
C LEU A 310 15.02 36.85 -23.60
N VAL A 311 13.86 37.39 -23.26
CA VAL A 311 13.45 38.74 -23.66
C VAL A 311 13.36 39.57 -22.38
N VAL A 312 14.18 40.61 -22.29
CA VAL A 312 14.10 41.62 -21.24
C VAL A 312 13.06 42.65 -21.67
N VAL A 313 12.11 42.92 -20.80
CA VAL A 313 11.09 43.96 -21.03
C VAL A 313 11.16 44.95 -19.88
N ASP A 314 11.13 46.25 -20.18
CA ASP A 314 11.03 47.27 -19.14
C ASP A 314 9.73 47.13 -18.36
N ALA A 315 9.77 47.27 -17.04
CA ALA A 315 8.60 47.10 -16.18
C ALA A 315 7.57 48.24 -16.31
N GLU A 316 7.88 49.33 -17.02
CA GLU A 316 6.94 50.40 -17.38
C GLU A 316 6.41 50.30 -18.83
N SER A 317 6.93 49.36 -19.64
CA SER A 317 6.47 49.07 -21.01
C SER A 317 4.96 48.82 -21.08
N SER A 318 4.30 49.41 -22.08
CA SER A 318 2.84 49.31 -22.27
C SER A 318 2.34 47.86 -22.41
N SER A 319 3.19 46.98 -22.95
CA SER A 319 2.95 45.55 -23.09
C SER A 319 2.60 44.83 -21.76
N ILE A 320 3.17 45.30 -20.65
CA ILE A 320 3.05 44.68 -19.32
C ILE A 320 1.81 45.16 -18.55
N ALA A 321 1.12 46.20 -19.01
CA ALA A 321 -0.14 46.66 -18.42
C ALA A 321 -1.21 45.55 -18.39
N SER A 322 -1.12 44.59 -19.30
CA SER A 322 -1.95 43.38 -19.35
C SER A 322 -1.75 42.43 -18.15
N PHE A 323 -0.52 42.29 -17.64
CA PHE A 323 -0.17 41.39 -16.53
C PHE A 323 -0.50 41.98 -15.16
N ARG A 324 -0.35 43.30 -14.97
CA ARG A 324 -0.60 43.96 -13.67
C ARG A 324 -2.09 44.07 -13.30
N ARG A 325 -3.02 43.74 -14.20
CA ARG A 325 -4.47 43.93 -14.04
C ARG A 325 -5.20 42.85 -13.21
N SER A 326 -4.48 41.95 -12.51
CA SER A 326 -5.07 40.82 -11.79
C SER A 326 -4.97 40.87 -10.25
N GLU A 327 -4.28 41.84 -9.64
CA GLU A 327 -4.01 41.84 -8.19
C GLU A 327 -4.33 43.16 -7.44
N ARG A 328 -5.08 44.10 -8.05
CA ARG A 328 -5.48 45.37 -7.38
C ARG A 328 -6.92 45.82 -7.65
N GLU A 329 -7.91 45.05 -7.19
CA GLU A 329 -9.29 45.55 -6.98
C GLU A 329 -9.89 45.05 -5.66
N THR A 330 -9.44 45.62 -4.54
CA THR A 330 -10.20 45.61 -3.27
C THR A 330 -9.98 46.92 -2.50
N MET A 331 -11.07 47.52 -2.02
CA MET A 331 -11.16 48.70 -1.13
C MET A 331 -10.74 50.08 -1.69
N ALA A 332 -11.72 50.77 -2.30
CA ALA A 332 -12.09 52.14 -1.96
C ALA A 332 -13.56 52.40 -2.37
N MET A 333 -14.17 53.50 -1.87
CA MET A 333 -15.47 54.09 -2.30
C MET A 333 -16.74 53.21 -2.23
N ALA A 334 -17.54 53.33 -1.14
CA ALA A 334 -19.02 53.17 -1.20
C ALA A 334 -19.81 53.57 0.09
N PRO A 335 -19.91 54.86 0.48
CA PRO A 335 -21.13 55.37 1.08
C PRO A 335 -22.24 55.55 0.00
N ILE A 336 -23.39 56.12 0.38
CA ILE A 336 -24.52 56.52 -0.50
C ILE A 336 -25.37 55.35 -1.08
N LYS A 337 -24.79 54.28 -1.63
CA LYS A 337 -25.60 53.18 -2.23
C LYS A 337 -26.39 52.32 -1.24
N TYR A 338 -26.09 52.38 0.06
CA TYR A 338 -26.80 51.61 1.09
C TYR A 338 -28.21 52.14 1.43
N LEU A 339 -28.47 53.44 1.24
CA LEU A 339 -29.72 54.07 1.70
C LEU A 339 -30.92 53.68 0.81
N THR A 340 -30.72 53.59 -0.51
CA THR A 340 -31.77 53.16 -1.46
C THR A 340 -32.08 51.67 -1.34
N CYS A 341 -31.08 50.81 -1.14
CA CYS A 341 -31.32 49.38 -0.86
C CYS A 341 -32.08 49.17 0.46
N LEU A 342 -31.84 49.99 1.48
CA LEU A 342 -32.56 49.91 2.76
C LEU A 342 -34.05 50.27 2.59
N LEU A 343 -34.36 51.35 1.87
CA LEU A 343 -35.74 51.77 1.61
C LEU A 343 -36.51 50.75 0.76
N VAL A 344 -35.89 50.16 -0.27
CA VAL A 344 -36.50 49.08 -1.06
C VAL A 344 -36.73 47.83 -0.20
N ALA A 345 -35.82 47.48 0.70
CA ALA A 345 -36.01 46.34 1.61
C ALA A 345 -37.17 46.57 2.60
N ILE A 346 -37.33 47.81 3.12
CA ILE A 346 -38.45 48.17 4.00
C ILE A 346 -39.79 48.08 3.27
N ALA A 347 -39.87 48.58 2.02
CA ALA A 347 -41.08 48.46 1.19
C ALA A 347 -41.42 47.00 0.84
N PHE A 348 -40.43 46.13 0.68
CA PHE A 348 -40.65 44.69 0.44
C PHE A 348 -41.10 43.96 1.71
N LEU A 349 -40.63 44.40 2.90
CA LEU A 349 -41.04 43.87 4.20
C LEU A 349 -42.48 44.25 4.56
N SER A 350 -42.93 45.46 4.24
CA SER A 350 -44.33 45.84 4.48
C SER A 350 -45.32 45.13 3.56
N LEU A 351 -44.95 44.83 2.31
CA LEU A 351 -45.80 44.06 1.39
C LEU A 351 -45.95 42.58 1.80
N LEU A 352 -44.98 42.03 2.52
CA LEU A 352 -45.04 40.67 3.08
C LEU A 352 -45.91 40.56 4.34
N ALA A 353 -46.32 41.67 4.95
CA ALA A 353 -47.08 41.69 6.20
C ALA A 353 -48.60 41.41 6.04
N SER A 354 -49.08 41.14 4.82
CA SER A 354 -50.52 40.96 4.51
C SER A 354 -50.92 39.54 4.06
N PHE A 355 -50.00 38.57 4.11
CA PHE A 355 -50.28 37.15 3.82
C PHE A 355 -49.65 36.22 4.88
N THR A 356 -50.20 36.23 6.09
CA THR A 356 -49.94 35.19 7.10
C THR A 356 -51.07 34.18 7.12
N ASP A 357 -51.11 33.30 6.12
CA ASP A 357 -51.79 32.01 6.28
C ASP A 357 -50.93 31.11 7.19
N ALA A 358 -51.57 30.39 8.11
CA ALA A 358 -50.92 29.83 9.30
C ALA A 358 -50.26 28.46 9.03
N HIS A 359 -49.34 28.41 8.07
CA HIS A 359 -48.68 27.18 7.68
C HIS A 359 -47.60 26.75 8.69
N GLU A 360 -47.95 25.83 9.60
CA GLU A 360 -47.03 25.31 10.63
C GLU A 360 -45.71 24.77 10.05
N ASP A 361 -44.57 25.30 10.50
CA ASP A 361 -43.25 24.88 10.02
C ASP A 361 -42.74 23.63 10.77
N ARG A 362 -43.19 22.46 10.31
CA ARG A 362 -42.98 21.14 10.95
C ARG A 362 -41.52 20.68 10.89
N GLN A 363 -40.79 20.93 11.99
CA GLN A 363 -39.40 20.54 12.19
C GLN A 363 -39.22 19.02 12.37
N VAL A 364 -38.06 18.48 12.00
CA VAL A 364 -37.70 17.08 12.32
C VAL A 364 -37.20 16.98 13.76
N TYR A 365 -37.88 16.17 14.57
CA TYR A 365 -37.48 15.80 15.92
C TYR A 365 -37.05 14.32 15.97
N ILE A 366 -36.27 13.99 16.99
CA ILE A 366 -35.82 12.63 17.31
C ILE A 366 -36.36 12.28 18.70
N ALA A 367 -37.15 11.21 18.79
CA ALA A 367 -37.59 10.61 20.04
C ALA A 367 -36.71 9.38 20.34
N TYR A 368 -35.94 9.45 21.42
CA TYR A 368 -35.08 8.36 21.89
C TYR A 368 -35.83 7.53 22.95
N MET A 369 -35.82 6.21 22.80
CA MET A 369 -36.62 5.27 23.61
C MET A 369 -35.75 4.22 24.34
N GLY A 370 -34.47 4.52 24.56
CA GLY A 370 -33.58 3.69 25.37
C GLY A 370 -32.86 2.56 24.62
N ASN A 371 -32.18 1.70 25.39
CA ASN A 371 -31.51 0.51 24.88
C ASN A 371 -32.52 -0.58 24.52
N GLN A 372 -32.19 -1.48 23.58
CA GLN A 372 -33.08 -2.54 23.13
C GLN A 372 -32.90 -3.82 23.96
N PRO A 373 -33.93 -4.31 24.68
CA PRO A 373 -33.85 -5.59 25.39
C PRO A 373 -33.73 -6.75 24.41
N SER A 374 -32.91 -7.76 24.73
CA SER A 374 -32.64 -8.91 23.85
C SER A 374 -33.83 -9.84 23.61
N SER A 375 -34.95 -9.63 24.31
CA SER A 375 -36.18 -10.42 24.23
C SER A 375 -37.30 -9.76 23.42
N GLN A 376 -37.18 -8.50 22.98
CA GLN A 376 -38.23 -7.80 22.24
C GLN A 376 -37.69 -6.99 21.05
N TYR A 377 -38.22 -7.28 19.86
CA TYR A 377 -37.97 -6.53 18.64
C TYR A 377 -39.08 -5.53 18.38
N TYR A 378 -38.83 -4.24 18.66
CA TYR A 378 -39.72 -3.16 18.23
C TYR A 378 -39.75 -3.10 16.70
N SER A 379 -40.92 -3.30 16.10
CA SER A 379 -41.12 -3.15 14.65
C SER A 379 -41.19 -1.67 14.28
N THR A 380 -41.02 -1.35 12.99
CA THR A 380 -41.28 0.03 12.53
C THR A 380 -42.77 0.38 12.65
N ASP A 381 -43.64 -0.62 12.63
CA ASP A 381 -45.08 -0.48 12.82
C ASP A 381 -45.38 -0.06 14.27
N SER A 382 -44.64 -0.54 15.27
CA SER A 382 -44.76 -0.05 16.65
C SER A 382 -44.40 1.45 16.80
N HIS A 383 -43.44 1.94 16.00
CA HIS A 383 -43.14 3.37 15.90
C HIS A 383 -44.21 4.15 15.12
N LEU A 384 -44.91 3.52 14.16
CA LEU A 384 -46.07 4.13 13.50
C LEU A 384 -47.25 4.24 14.48
N THR A 385 -47.61 3.18 15.20
CA THR A 385 -48.70 3.19 16.21
C THR A 385 -48.41 4.09 17.42
N LEU A 386 -47.15 4.37 17.72
CA LEU A 386 -46.76 5.42 18.67
C LEU A 386 -46.94 6.83 18.08
N LEU A 387 -46.61 7.00 16.80
CA LEU A 387 -46.68 8.28 16.11
C LEU A 387 -48.12 8.67 15.75
N ASP A 388 -48.97 7.74 15.31
CA ASP A 388 -50.40 7.98 15.03
C ASP A 388 -51.19 8.38 16.31
N ARG A 389 -50.68 8.08 17.51
CA ARG A 389 -51.26 8.52 18.80
C ARG A 389 -51.01 10.00 19.14
N VAL A 390 -49.99 10.62 18.53
CA VAL A 390 -49.54 11.99 18.86
C VAL A 390 -49.71 12.98 17.72
N LEU A 391 -50.20 12.52 16.55
CA LEU A 391 -50.50 13.32 15.38
C LEU A 391 -51.98 13.73 15.35
N ASP A 392 -52.24 15.01 15.12
CA ASP A 392 -53.61 15.53 15.13
C ASP A 392 -54.33 15.29 13.80
N GLY A 393 -55.15 14.24 13.74
CA GLY A 393 -56.35 14.08 12.90
C GLY A 393 -56.23 14.05 11.37
N GLY A 394 -55.12 14.50 10.78
CA GLY A 394 -55.02 14.80 9.34
C GLY A 394 -53.63 14.58 8.73
N SER A 395 -52.88 13.58 9.20
CA SER A 395 -51.59 13.19 8.63
C SER A 395 -51.26 11.75 8.99
N SER A 396 -50.79 10.94 8.04
CA SER A 396 -50.34 9.58 8.37
C SER A 396 -48.99 9.60 9.10
N ALA A 397 -48.82 8.80 10.16
CA ALA A 397 -47.50 8.54 10.74
C ALA A 397 -46.47 8.10 9.70
N LYS A 398 -46.90 7.43 8.62
CA LYS A 398 -46.02 6.92 7.55
C LYS A 398 -45.43 8.03 6.67
N GLU A 399 -46.07 9.20 6.63
CA GLU A 399 -45.60 10.41 5.93
C GLU A 399 -44.80 11.33 6.86
N ARG A 400 -45.16 11.34 8.15
CA ARG A 400 -44.42 12.10 9.18
C ARG A 400 -43.12 11.39 9.59
N LEU A 401 -43.03 10.06 9.51
CA LEU A 401 -41.81 9.30 9.79
C LEU A 401 -40.67 9.70 8.84
N VAL A 402 -39.54 10.08 9.42
CA VAL A 402 -38.26 10.31 8.72
C VAL A 402 -37.35 9.10 8.87
N TYR A 403 -37.32 8.47 10.05
CA TYR A 403 -36.50 7.27 10.30
C TYR A 403 -36.99 6.47 11.53
N SER A 404 -36.70 5.16 11.54
CA SER A 404 -37.05 4.21 12.60
C SER A 404 -35.79 3.49 13.08
N TYR A 405 -35.46 3.58 14.37
CA TYR A 405 -34.25 3.00 14.98
C TYR A 405 -34.63 1.74 15.78
N THR A 406 -34.34 0.56 15.24
CA THR A 406 -34.84 -0.75 15.77
C THR A 406 -33.76 -1.84 15.86
N ARG A 407 -32.47 -1.45 15.87
CA ARG A 407 -31.31 -2.36 15.64
C ARG A 407 -30.24 -2.40 16.73
N SER A 408 -30.28 -1.49 17.70
CA SER A 408 -29.17 -1.28 18.67
C SER A 408 -29.58 -0.40 19.85
N PHE A 409 -30.61 0.41 19.64
CA PHE A 409 -31.36 1.21 20.60
C PHE A 409 -32.73 1.47 19.96
N ASN A 410 -33.72 1.83 20.77
CA ASN A 410 -35.09 2.06 20.33
C ASN A 410 -35.36 3.55 20.08
N GLY A 411 -36.30 3.87 19.20
CA GLY A 411 -36.75 5.24 18.94
C GLY A 411 -37.01 5.57 17.47
N LEU A 412 -37.44 6.81 17.21
CA LEU A 412 -37.84 7.27 15.89
C LEU A 412 -37.43 8.73 15.62
N ALA A 413 -37.44 9.13 14.35
CA ALA A 413 -37.35 10.52 13.93
C ALA A 413 -38.54 10.86 13.05
N ALA A 414 -39.22 11.97 13.33
CA ALA A 414 -40.46 12.38 12.65
C ALA A 414 -40.52 13.90 12.43
N ARG A 415 -41.32 14.32 11.45
CA ARG A 415 -41.70 15.73 11.24
C ARG A 415 -42.88 16.09 12.13
N LEU A 416 -42.62 16.90 13.15
CA LEU A 416 -43.59 17.27 14.17
C LEU A 416 -43.73 18.79 14.28
N THR A 417 -44.91 19.24 14.69
CA THR A 417 -45.12 20.57 15.27
C THR A 417 -44.49 20.62 16.68
N ARG A 418 -44.46 21.78 17.34
CA ARG A 418 -43.95 21.87 18.72
C ARG A 418 -44.84 21.07 19.69
N GLU A 419 -46.15 21.10 19.47
CA GLU A 419 -47.17 20.43 20.29
C GLU A 419 -47.20 18.92 20.07
N GLU A 420 -47.12 18.44 18.83
CA GLU A 420 -46.94 17.01 18.53
C GLU A 420 -45.64 16.46 19.16
N LYS A 421 -44.56 17.27 19.21
CA LYS A 421 -43.31 16.95 19.93
C LYS A 421 -43.50 16.90 21.45
N GLU A 422 -44.40 17.68 22.01
CA GLU A 422 -44.69 17.70 23.44
C GLU A 422 -45.57 16.52 23.84
N LYS A 423 -46.59 16.19 23.04
CA LYS A 423 -47.37 14.94 23.14
C LYS A 423 -46.45 13.71 23.10
N LEU A 424 -45.56 13.61 22.11
CA LEU A 424 -44.59 12.52 22.01
C LEU A 424 -43.57 12.49 23.16
N GLY A 425 -43.35 13.61 23.85
CA GLY A 425 -42.51 13.68 25.04
C GLY A 425 -43.15 13.09 26.31
N GLY A 426 -44.47 12.91 26.33
CA GLY A 426 -45.21 12.30 27.44
C GLY A 426 -45.55 10.81 27.26
N GLU A 427 -45.29 10.25 26.07
CA GLU A 427 -45.63 8.85 25.76
C GLU A 427 -44.75 7.82 26.52
N ALA A 428 -45.39 6.76 27.01
CA ALA A 428 -44.72 5.73 27.78
C ALA A 428 -43.62 5.02 26.96
N GLY A 429 -42.38 5.06 27.48
CA GLY A 429 -41.20 4.50 26.82
C GLY A 429 -40.38 5.51 26.00
N VAL A 430 -40.83 6.77 25.86
CA VAL A 430 -40.00 7.85 25.30
C VAL A 430 -39.16 8.48 26.41
N ILE A 431 -37.84 8.45 26.27
CA ILE A 431 -36.89 8.99 27.26
C ILE A 431 -36.60 10.48 27.01
N SER A 432 -36.56 10.90 25.75
CA SER A 432 -36.36 12.31 25.38
C SER A 432 -36.73 12.59 23.93
N VAL A 433 -37.32 13.76 23.66
CA VAL A 433 -37.61 14.26 22.30
C VAL A 433 -36.86 15.57 22.04
N PHE A 434 -35.99 15.59 21.02
CA PHE A 434 -35.11 16.74 20.73
C PHE A 434 -35.01 17.06 19.23
N PRO A 435 -34.83 18.34 18.85
CA PRO A 435 -34.79 18.75 17.44
C PRO A 435 -33.54 18.23 16.74
N SER A 436 -33.71 17.73 15.51
CA SER A 436 -32.63 17.24 14.66
C SER A 436 -31.76 18.40 14.16
N ARG A 437 -30.47 18.37 14.48
CA ARG A 437 -29.53 19.48 14.20
C ARG A 437 -28.64 19.19 13.00
N LYS A 438 -28.54 20.15 12.08
CA LYS A 438 -27.71 20.06 10.87
C LYS A 438 -26.25 20.44 11.17
N LEU A 439 -25.49 19.50 11.74
CA LEU A 439 -24.08 19.70 12.10
C LEU A 439 -23.20 20.01 10.87
N LYS A 440 -22.26 20.95 11.03
CA LYS A 440 -21.29 21.32 9.98
C LYS A 440 -20.08 20.37 10.04
N PRO A 441 -19.62 19.77 8.92
CA PRO A 441 -18.42 18.93 8.94
C PRO A 441 -17.15 19.75 9.19
N HIS A 442 -16.57 19.63 10.39
CA HIS A 442 -15.15 19.86 10.60
C HIS A 442 -14.43 18.65 10.01
N THR A 443 -13.60 18.87 9.00
CA THR A 443 -12.89 17.76 8.31
C THR A 443 -11.39 17.81 8.60
N THR A 444 -10.64 16.83 8.06
CA THR A 444 -9.44 16.20 8.67
C THR A 444 -9.79 15.61 10.03
N ARG A 445 -10.84 14.78 9.98
CA ARG A 445 -11.73 14.42 11.09
C ARG A 445 -11.16 13.37 12.04
N SER A 446 -10.19 12.56 11.63
CA SER A 446 -9.74 11.39 12.42
C SER A 446 -9.27 11.76 13.82
N TRP A 447 -8.43 12.79 13.98
CA TRP A 447 -7.98 13.24 15.30
C TRP A 447 -9.10 13.80 16.18
N ASP A 448 -10.04 14.58 15.59
CA ASP A 448 -11.21 15.08 16.31
C ASP A 448 -12.20 13.97 16.69
N PHE A 449 -12.27 12.90 15.88
CA PHE A 449 -13.07 11.69 16.13
C PHE A 449 -12.47 10.83 17.25
N LEU A 450 -11.13 10.76 17.35
CA LEU A 450 -10.42 10.15 18.49
C LEU A 450 -10.46 11.01 19.78
N GLY A 451 -11.15 12.16 19.76
CA GLY A 451 -11.18 13.11 20.88
C GLY A 451 -9.84 13.84 21.12
N PHE A 452 -8.90 13.75 20.18
CA PHE A 452 -7.56 14.32 20.29
C PHE A 452 -7.56 15.75 19.73
N THR A 453 -8.09 16.65 20.53
CA THR A 453 -8.22 18.08 20.19
C THR A 453 -6.86 18.76 20.12
N ARG A 454 -6.79 19.88 19.38
CA ARG A 454 -5.56 20.66 19.22
C ARG A 454 -4.95 21.09 20.55
N ASP A 455 -5.75 21.28 21.59
CA ASP A 455 -5.28 21.72 22.91
C ASP A 455 -4.57 20.59 23.67
N LEU A 456 -4.99 19.33 23.46
CA LEU A 456 -4.26 18.15 23.93
C LEU A 456 -2.95 17.97 23.14
N GLN A 457 -2.98 18.21 21.82
CA GLN A 457 -1.78 18.19 20.97
C GLN A 457 -0.82 19.34 21.30
N ARG A 458 -1.31 20.53 21.64
CA ARG A 458 -0.47 21.69 22.06
C ARG A 458 0.15 21.46 23.44
N LYS A 459 -0.54 20.78 24.37
CA LYS A 459 0.08 20.33 25.63
C LYS A 459 1.22 19.33 25.43
N GLN A 460 1.46 18.81 24.21
CA GLN A 460 2.66 18.03 23.85
C GLN A 460 3.91 18.91 23.64
N SER A 461 3.79 20.24 23.46
CA SER A 461 4.96 21.12 23.25
C SER A 461 5.80 21.37 24.50
N THR A 462 5.43 20.78 25.65
CA THR A 462 6.25 20.71 26.88
C THR A 462 6.87 19.32 27.07
N GLY A 463 6.69 18.40 26.12
CA GLY A 463 7.27 17.07 26.14
C GLY A 463 8.69 17.05 25.56
N THR A 464 9.35 15.90 25.65
CA THR A 464 10.66 15.69 25.00
C THR A 464 10.55 15.65 23.48
N ASP A 465 11.64 16.03 22.81
CA ASP A 465 11.72 16.10 21.35
C ASP A 465 11.89 14.69 20.74
N ILE A 466 10.77 14.14 20.28
CA ILE A 466 10.66 12.76 19.76
C ILE A 466 10.94 12.74 18.26
N ILE A 467 11.74 11.76 17.83
CA ILE A 467 12.09 11.49 16.43
C ILE A 467 11.41 10.19 16.00
N VAL A 468 10.55 10.26 14.98
CA VAL A 468 9.90 9.07 14.42
C VAL A 468 10.57 8.68 13.10
N GLY A 469 11.01 7.42 13.01
CA GLY A 469 11.48 6.82 11.77
C GLY A 469 10.31 6.33 10.91
N MET A 470 10.27 6.75 9.65
CA MET A 470 9.27 6.33 8.66
C MET A 470 9.94 5.43 7.62
N LEU A 471 9.61 4.14 7.63
CA LEU A 471 10.08 3.16 6.65
C LEU A 471 8.99 2.96 5.60
N ASP A 472 9.15 3.59 4.42
CA ASP A 472 8.10 3.76 3.42
C ASP A 472 8.70 4.07 2.01
N THR A 473 7.90 4.68 1.13
CA THR A 473 8.20 5.15 -0.24
C THR A 473 8.94 6.50 -0.32
N GLY A 474 9.29 7.10 0.83
CA GLY A 474 10.01 8.37 0.94
C GLY A 474 9.16 9.52 1.50
N ILE A 475 9.55 10.77 1.25
CA ILE A 475 8.74 11.95 1.58
C ILE A 475 8.75 13.00 0.46
N TRP A 476 7.70 13.81 0.36
CA TRP A 476 7.69 15.05 -0.43
C TRP A 476 7.93 16.27 0.48
N PRO A 477 9.17 16.80 0.58
CA PRO A 477 9.52 17.77 1.63
C PRO A 477 8.88 19.15 1.44
N GLU A 478 8.57 19.57 0.21
CA GLU A 478 7.99 20.90 -0.07
C GLU A 478 6.47 20.99 0.26
N ALA A 479 5.93 20.03 1.01
CA ALA A 479 4.56 20.10 1.49
C ALA A 479 4.46 20.94 2.77
N GLU A 480 3.43 21.79 2.85
CA GLU A 480 3.14 22.67 4.01
C GLU A 480 3.09 21.92 5.35
N ALA A 481 2.73 20.63 5.34
CA ALA A 481 2.71 19.76 6.52
C ALA A 481 4.11 19.42 7.09
N PHE A 482 5.18 19.70 6.36
CA PHE A 482 6.57 19.47 6.78
C PHE A 482 7.38 20.78 6.91
N SER A 483 6.70 21.92 6.98
CA SER A 483 7.30 23.17 7.46
C SER A 483 7.93 22.96 8.84
N ASP A 484 9.10 23.56 9.05
CA ASP A 484 9.82 23.59 10.31
C ASP A 484 9.75 24.94 11.04
N GLU A 485 8.80 25.79 10.64
CA GLU A 485 8.44 27.00 11.38
C GLU A 485 8.13 26.68 12.86
N GLY A 486 8.89 27.29 13.77
CA GLY A 486 8.78 27.06 15.22
C GLY A 486 9.60 25.89 15.77
N PHE A 487 10.38 25.17 14.95
CA PHE A 487 11.31 24.14 15.42
C PHE A 487 12.70 24.72 15.71
N GLY A 488 13.32 24.28 16.81
CA GLY A 488 14.74 24.49 17.07
C GLY A 488 15.64 23.52 16.26
N PRO A 489 16.97 23.56 16.44
CA PRO A 489 17.88 22.58 15.81
C PRO A 489 17.52 21.13 16.18
N PRO A 490 17.97 20.11 15.41
CA PRO A 490 17.72 18.70 15.74
C PRO A 490 18.27 18.32 17.12
N PRO A 491 17.65 17.36 17.84
CA PRO A 491 18.16 16.88 19.14
C PRO A 491 19.60 16.38 19.08
N SER A 492 20.43 16.69 20.09
CA SER A 492 21.84 16.27 20.14
C SER A 492 22.06 14.74 20.22
N LYS A 493 21.01 13.95 20.48
CA LYS A 493 21.03 12.48 20.38
C LYS A 493 21.02 11.96 18.93
N TRP A 494 20.62 12.81 17.98
CA TRP A 494 20.39 12.46 16.57
C TRP A 494 21.71 12.34 15.81
N LYS A 495 21.87 11.24 15.06
CA LYS A 495 23.10 10.97 14.28
C LYS A 495 22.84 10.79 12.78
N GLY A 496 21.57 10.70 12.37
CA GLY A 496 21.21 10.41 10.99
C GLY A 496 21.45 11.55 10.01
N VAL A 497 21.61 11.16 8.74
CA VAL A 497 22.08 12.03 7.66
C VAL A 497 21.00 12.28 6.61
N CYS A 498 21.30 13.18 5.68
CA CYS A 498 20.40 13.60 4.60
C CYS A 498 21.06 13.33 3.25
N GLN A 499 20.83 12.12 2.74
CA GLN A 499 21.49 11.51 1.60
C GLN A 499 20.90 12.05 0.29
N ASN A 500 21.66 12.90 -0.42
CA ASN A 500 21.23 13.58 -1.65
C ASN A 500 19.88 14.32 -1.50
N PHE A 501 19.63 14.90 -0.32
CA PHE A 501 18.33 15.43 0.07
C PHE A 501 18.46 16.63 1.01
N THR A 502 17.66 17.67 0.80
CA THR A 502 17.64 18.84 1.69
C THR A 502 16.65 18.62 2.83
N CYS A 503 17.20 18.28 4.00
CA CYS A 503 16.49 18.27 5.27
C CYS A 503 16.21 19.69 5.81
N ASN A 504 15.35 19.76 6.82
CA ASN A 504 15.07 20.97 7.61
C ASN A 504 14.91 20.57 9.08
N ASN A 505 14.50 21.49 9.98
CA ASN A 505 14.34 21.13 11.38
C ASN A 505 13.12 20.20 11.64
N LYS A 506 12.26 19.95 10.64
CA LYS A 506 11.12 19.04 10.74
C LYS A 506 11.46 17.63 10.26
N ILE A 507 12.06 17.54 9.08
CA ILE A 507 12.60 16.31 8.47
C ILE A 507 14.10 16.31 8.77
N VAL A 508 14.50 15.70 9.90
CA VAL A 508 15.88 15.77 10.42
C VAL A 508 16.84 14.75 9.81
N GLY A 509 16.30 13.77 9.06
CA GLY A 509 17.06 12.76 8.36
C GLY A 509 16.31 12.21 7.16
N ALA A 510 17.05 11.81 6.12
CA ALA A 510 16.50 11.27 4.90
C ALA A 510 17.51 10.36 4.20
N ARG A 511 17.24 9.05 4.20
CA ARG A 511 18.03 7.99 3.55
C ARG A 511 17.19 7.25 2.51
N PHE A 512 17.83 6.61 1.54
CA PHE A 512 17.20 5.74 0.56
C PHE A 512 18.04 4.50 0.26
N TYR A 513 17.36 3.39 0.04
CA TYR A 513 17.97 2.07 -0.10
C TYR A 513 17.64 1.51 -1.48
N ILE A 514 18.65 1.51 -2.35
CA ILE A 514 18.59 0.95 -3.70
C ILE A 514 20.02 0.67 -4.20
N ALA A 515 20.24 -0.45 -4.87
CA ALA A 515 21.55 -0.79 -5.43
C ALA A 515 21.98 0.18 -6.57
N PRO A 516 23.28 0.52 -6.71
CA PRO A 516 23.77 1.43 -7.74
C PRO A 516 23.55 0.99 -9.20
N ASP A 517 23.29 -0.29 -9.44
CA ASP A 517 23.00 -0.89 -10.75
C ASP A 517 21.50 -1.13 -11.01
N ALA A 518 20.65 -1.05 -9.97
CA ALA A 518 19.20 -1.26 -10.08
C ALA A 518 18.56 -0.30 -11.08
N SER A 519 18.00 -0.83 -12.16
CA SER A 519 17.52 -0.08 -13.31
C SER A 519 16.08 0.44 -13.15
N ILE A 520 15.82 1.11 -12.02
CA ILE A 520 14.53 1.78 -11.75
C ILE A 520 14.54 3.17 -12.42
N PRO A 521 13.51 3.54 -13.21
CA PRO A 521 13.48 4.79 -14.00
C PRO A 521 13.11 6.03 -13.16
N VAL A 522 13.47 6.06 -11.88
CA VAL A 522 13.07 7.07 -10.88
C VAL A 522 14.32 7.67 -10.24
N GLU A 523 14.22 8.94 -9.82
CA GLU A 523 15.29 9.64 -9.11
C GLU A 523 15.72 8.88 -7.85
N ARG A 524 17.02 8.56 -7.75
CA ARG A 524 17.64 7.92 -6.59
C ARG A 524 17.88 8.95 -5.48
N SER A 525 16.80 9.28 -4.79
CA SER A 525 16.77 10.12 -3.60
C SER A 525 15.66 9.64 -2.65
N PRO A 526 15.62 10.11 -1.38
CA PRO A 526 14.54 9.85 -0.42
C PRO A 526 13.19 10.48 -0.81
N ARG A 527 13.09 11.13 -1.97
CA ARG A 527 11.88 11.80 -2.46
C ARG A 527 10.78 10.80 -2.81
N ASP A 528 9.57 11.12 -2.36
CA ASP A 528 8.36 10.34 -2.62
C ASP A 528 7.79 10.61 -4.03
N PHE A 529 7.75 9.56 -4.85
CA PHE A 529 7.11 9.56 -6.17
C PHE A 529 5.82 8.72 -6.20
N ASN A 530 5.45 8.07 -5.10
CA ASN A 530 4.26 7.24 -4.97
C ASN A 530 3.09 8.04 -4.35
N GLY A 531 3.38 8.79 -3.28
CA GLY A 531 2.46 9.56 -2.46
C GLY A 531 2.21 8.94 -1.07
N HIS A 532 2.39 7.63 -0.94
CA HIS A 532 2.10 6.88 0.29
C HIS A 532 2.92 7.35 1.50
N GLY A 533 4.24 7.53 1.36
CA GLY A 533 5.12 7.94 2.45
C GLY A 533 4.87 9.37 2.91
N SER A 534 4.52 10.27 1.98
CA SER A 534 4.02 11.61 2.35
C SER A 534 2.70 11.56 3.13
N HIS A 535 1.83 10.61 2.80
CA HIS A 535 0.54 10.41 3.47
C HIS A 535 0.70 9.83 4.87
N THR A 536 1.52 8.78 5.04
CA THR A 536 1.81 8.17 6.34
C THR A 536 2.58 9.13 7.24
N ALA A 537 3.68 9.74 6.77
CA ALA A 537 4.48 10.68 7.58
C ALA A 537 3.69 11.92 8.03
N SER A 538 2.85 12.49 7.16
CA SER A 538 1.99 13.63 7.56
C SER A 538 0.81 13.21 8.45
N THR A 539 0.37 11.95 8.38
CA THR A 539 -0.58 11.38 9.36
C THR A 539 0.09 11.19 10.73
N VAL A 540 1.37 10.80 10.80
CA VAL A 540 2.10 10.76 12.08
C VAL A 540 2.29 12.16 12.65
N ALA A 541 2.98 13.04 11.93
CA ALA A 541 3.58 14.24 12.48
C ALA A 541 3.40 15.51 11.63
N GLY A 542 2.46 15.55 10.69
CA GLY A 542 2.22 16.75 9.87
C GLY A 542 1.82 17.98 10.70
N GLY A 543 2.32 19.16 10.34
CA GLY A 543 1.92 20.46 10.90
C GLY A 543 0.46 20.84 10.58
N GLU A 544 -0.04 21.93 11.19
CA GLU A 544 -1.42 22.42 10.98
C GLU A 544 -1.61 23.13 9.61
N VAL A 545 -1.99 22.39 8.57
CA VAL A 545 -2.26 22.93 7.23
C VAL A 545 -3.72 23.34 7.05
N LYS A 546 -3.98 24.63 6.86
CA LYS A 546 -5.33 25.21 6.77
C LYS A 546 -5.94 25.00 5.37
N LYS A 547 -7.26 24.80 5.31
CA LYS A 547 -8.06 24.60 4.08
C LYS A 547 -7.73 23.34 3.26
N ALA A 548 -6.89 22.43 3.77
CA ALA A 548 -6.52 21.15 3.13
C ALA A 548 -7.76 20.36 2.64
N SER A 549 -7.72 19.87 1.40
CA SER A 549 -8.85 19.16 0.75
C SER A 549 -8.39 18.41 -0.51
N LEU A 550 -9.07 17.32 -0.88
CA LEU A 550 -8.95 16.71 -2.21
C LEU A 550 -9.99 17.36 -3.14
N SER A 551 -9.57 18.38 -3.90
CA SER A 551 -10.44 19.15 -4.80
C SER A 551 -11.72 19.68 -4.12
N GLY A 552 -11.65 20.08 -2.85
CA GLY A 552 -12.79 20.52 -2.03
C GLY A 552 -13.54 19.40 -1.29
N ILE A 553 -13.32 18.13 -1.63
CA ILE A 553 -13.78 17.00 -0.82
C ILE A 553 -12.99 17.01 0.49
N ALA A 554 -13.68 16.80 1.61
CA ALA A 554 -13.07 16.77 2.95
C ALA A 554 -12.19 18.01 3.26
N LYS A 555 -12.71 19.22 3.00
CA LYS A 555 -12.03 20.51 3.23
C LYS A 555 -11.95 20.91 4.73
N GLY A 556 -10.74 21.04 5.29
CA GLY A 556 -10.52 21.10 6.75
C GLY A 556 -9.18 21.73 7.18
N THR A 557 -8.55 21.22 8.25
CA THR A 557 -7.23 21.67 8.72
C THR A 557 -6.35 20.48 9.09
N ALA A 558 -5.59 19.98 8.10
CA ALA A 558 -4.82 18.75 8.27
C ALA A 558 -3.76 18.93 9.35
N ARG A 559 -3.56 17.89 10.16
CA ARG A 559 -2.44 17.74 11.09
C ARG A 559 -2.20 16.26 11.38
N GLY A 560 -0.97 15.91 11.75
CA GLY A 560 -0.66 14.60 12.31
C GLY A 560 -1.09 14.48 13.77
N GLY A 561 -0.88 13.31 14.37
CA GLY A 561 -1.15 13.11 15.79
C GLY A 561 -0.10 13.76 16.70
N ALA A 562 1.15 13.80 16.26
CA ALA A 562 2.26 14.45 16.97
C ALA A 562 2.90 15.57 16.13
N PRO A 563 2.23 16.73 15.92
CA PRO A 563 2.73 17.81 15.06
C PRO A 563 4.11 18.35 15.46
N THR A 564 4.51 18.21 16.73
CA THR A 564 5.81 18.65 17.27
C THR A 564 6.93 17.62 17.17
N ALA A 565 6.66 16.37 16.76
CA ALA A 565 7.72 15.36 16.61
C ALA A 565 8.56 15.59 15.34
N ARG A 566 9.86 15.29 15.39
CA ARG A 566 10.75 15.23 14.22
C ARG A 566 10.46 13.98 13.39
N ILE A 567 10.78 14.04 12.10
CA ILE A 567 10.62 12.93 11.17
C ILE A 567 11.99 12.54 10.60
N ALA A 568 12.31 11.25 10.59
CA ALA A 568 13.43 10.68 9.86
C ALA A 568 12.90 9.71 8.79
N ILE A 569 13.37 9.85 7.55
CA ILE A 569 12.82 9.14 6.39
C ILE A 569 13.78 8.05 5.91
N TYR A 570 13.26 6.85 5.73
CA TYR A 570 14.00 5.69 5.24
C TYR A 570 13.24 5.11 4.05
N LYS A 571 13.65 5.51 2.84
CA LYS A 571 12.98 5.10 1.61
C LYS A 571 13.45 3.71 1.18
N ILE A 572 12.60 2.73 1.42
CA ILE A 572 12.82 1.30 1.13
C ILE A 572 11.91 0.78 0.01
N CYS A 573 10.84 1.51 -0.30
CA CYS A 573 9.85 1.13 -1.31
C CYS A 573 10.02 1.94 -2.61
N TRP A 574 9.90 1.26 -3.74
CA TRP A 574 10.05 1.80 -5.09
C TRP A 574 8.83 1.44 -5.95
N SER A 575 8.97 1.41 -7.29
CA SER A 575 7.86 1.19 -8.23
C SER A 575 7.45 -0.29 -8.40
N ASP A 576 8.31 -1.20 -7.96
CA ASP A 576 8.28 -2.65 -8.13
C ASP A 576 8.05 -3.40 -6.80
N GLY A 577 8.39 -2.80 -5.66
CA GLY A 577 8.14 -3.37 -4.34
C GLY A 577 8.87 -2.65 -3.22
N CYS A 578 9.09 -3.36 -2.11
CA CYS A 578 9.98 -2.96 -1.02
C CYS A 578 10.83 -4.19 -0.68
N ASP A 579 12.12 -4.19 -1.01
CA ASP A 579 12.93 -5.41 -0.87
C ASP A 579 13.35 -5.66 0.59
N SER A 580 13.32 -6.92 1.02
CA SER A 580 13.60 -7.37 2.39
C SER A 580 14.98 -6.96 2.90
N HIS A 581 16.00 -6.95 2.03
CA HIS A 581 17.35 -6.50 2.41
C HIS A 581 17.46 -4.98 2.60
N TYR A 582 16.65 -4.19 1.89
CA TYR A 582 16.54 -2.75 2.14
C TYR A 582 15.76 -2.46 3.43
N ILE A 583 14.74 -3.26 3.75
CA ILE A 583 14.01 -3.18 5.02
C ILE A 583 14.96 -3.37 6.21
N LEU A 584 15.78 -4.42 6.20
CA LEU A 584 16.76 -4.66 7.28
C LEU A 584 17.83 -3.55 7.38
N ALA A 585 18.38 -3.09 6.25
CA ALA A 585 19.34 -1.99 6.23
C ALA A 585 18.75 -0.69 6.80
N ALA A 586 17.47 -0.41 6.53
CA ALA A 586 16.77 0.74 7.08
C ALA A 586 16.45 0.60 8.58
N PHE A 587 16.20 -0.61 9.09
CA PHE A 587 16.08 -0.84 10.53
C PHE A 587 17.41 -0.60 11.25
N ASP A 588 18.52 -1.12 10.73
CA ASP A 588 19.85 -0.94 11.33
C ASP A 588 20.26 0.54 11.40
N ASP A 589 20.18 1.25 10.26
CA ASP A 589 20.40 2.70 10.21
C ASP A 589 19.45 3.47 11.15
N ALA A 590 18.15 3.13 11.20
CA ALA A 590 17.21 3.85 12.06
C ALA A 590 17.49 3.67 13.57
N ILE A 591 17.89 2.46 13.96
CA ILE A 591 18.31 2.13 15.33
C ILE A 591 19.62 2.86 15.68
N ALA A 592 20.58 2.91 14.75
CA ALA A 592 21.87 3.57 14.94
C ALA A 592 21.75 5.11 14.98
N ASP A 593 20.91 5.69 14.12
CA ASP A 593 20.66 7.12 13.97
C ASP A 593 19.95 7.73 15.20
N GLY A 594 19.22 6.91 15.95
CA GLY A 594 18.62 7.26 17.25
C GLY A 594 17.15 7.70 17.18
N VAL A 595 16.32 7.04 16.36
CA VAL A 595 14.86 7.23 16.41
C VAL A 595 14.26 6.69 17.71
N ASP A 596 13.17 7.28 18.20
CA ASP A 596 12.49 6.79 19.42
C ASP A 596 11.41 5.73 19.10
N ILE A 597 10.81 5.82 17.92
CA ILE A 597 9.71 4.98 17.42
C ILE A 597 9.85 4.80 15.91
N ILE A 598 9.50 3.61 15.41
CA ILE A 598 9.43 3.29 13.98
C ILE A 598 7.97 3.10 13.55
N SER A 599 7.60 3.70 12.41
CA SER A 599 6.35 3.47 11.68
C SER A 599 6.68 2.73 10.40
N ILE A 600 6.09 1.55 10.19
CA ILE A 600 6.28 0.76 8.97
C ILE A 600 4.94 0.24 8.44
N SER A 601 4.42 0.94 7.44
CA SER A 601 3.07 0.72 6.88
C SER A 601 3.03 -0.36 5.78
N LEU A 602 3.84 -1.40 5.96
CA LEU A 602 4.12 -2.50 5.03
C LEU A 602 3.73 -3.86 5.63
N GLY A 603 4.00 -4.96 4.91
CA GLY A 603 3.79 -6.34 5.36
C GLY A 603 3.81 -7.30 4.17
N GLY A 604 4.20 -8.56 4.40
CA GLY A 604 4.13 -9.63 3.39
C GLY A 604 2.69 -9.99 2.99
N SER A 605 2.54 -10.88 2.00
CA SER A 605 1.23 -11.39 1.55
C SER A 605 0.64 -12.46 2.49
N PHE A 606 1.49 -13.09 3.29
CA PHE A 606 1.16 -14.03 4.37
C PHE A 606 2.18 -13.83 5.51
N ALA A 607 1.89 -14.36 6.70
CA ALA A 607 2.87 -14.40 7.79
C ALA A 607 3.85 -15.57 7.60
N VAL A 608 5.11 -15.39 7.99
CA VAL A 608 6.18 -16.41 7.99
C VAL A 608 6.87 -16.48 9.36
N ASP A 609 7.86 -17.36 9.53
CA ASP A 609 8.59 -17.50 10.79
C ASP A 609 9.27 -16.18 11.23
N TYR A 610 9.40 -15.94 12.54
CA TYR A 610 10.01 -14.71 13.07
C TYR A 610 11.47 -14.49 12.67
N PHE A 611 12.17 -15.52 12.19
CA PHE A 611 13.52 -15.44 11.65
C PHE A 611 13.60 -15.65 10.13
N GLU A 612 12.44 -15.68 9.47
CA GLU A 612 12.27 -15.54 8.01
C GLU A 612 11.59 -14.21 7.63
N ASP A 613 10.92 -13.53 8.57
CA ASP A 613 10.29 -12.20 8.44
C ASP A 613 11.26 -11.05 8.77
N GLU A 614 11.63 -10.25 7.76
CA GLU A 614 12.51 -9.08 7.92
C GLU A 614 11.94 -7.99 8.86
N LEU A 615 10.62 -7.88 8.96
CA LEU A 615 9.92 -6.93 9.82
C LEU A 615 9.96 -7.41 11.26
N ALA A 616 9.84 -8.73 11.49
CA ALA A 616 10.03 -9.33 12.81
C ALA A 616 11.48 -9.18 13.29
N ILE A 617 12.48 -9.52 12.45
CA ILE A 617 13.91 -9.39 12.78
C ILE A 617 14.28 -7.94 13.09
N GLY A 618 14.00 -7.00 12.18
CA GLY A 618 14.36 -5.59 12.36
C GLY A 618 13.69 -4.97 13.58
N SER A 619 12.41 -5.29 13.82
CA SER A 619 11.69 -4.81 15.00
C SER A 619 12.11 -5.50 16.31
N PHE A 620 12.70 -6.70 16.29
CA PHE A 620 13.28 -7.33 17.47
C PHE A 620 14.53 -6.56 17.92
N HIS A 621 15.43 -6.23 17.00
CA HIS A 621 16.59 -5.40 17.33
C HIS A 621 16.17 -3.99 17.77
N ALA A 622 15.11 -3.42 17.20
CA ALA A 622 14.53 -2.16 17.67
C ALA A 622 13.99 -2.28 19.11
N VAL A 623 13.20 -3.32 19.43
CA VAL A 623 12.63 -3.50 20.78
C VAL A 623 13.73 -3.71 21.83
N ALA A 624 14.82 -4.41 21.47
CA ALA A 624 15.99 -4.60 22.31
C ALA A 624 16.80 -3.32 22.57
N LYS A 625 16.61 -2.26 21.77
CA LYS A 625 17.15 -0.91 22.00
C LYS A 625 16.11 0.07 22.58
N GLY A 626 14.93 -0.40 22.97
CA GLY A 626 13.88 0.42 23.58
C GLY A 626 13.02 1.22 22.60
N ILE A 627 13.09 0.89 21.31
CA ILE A 627 12.39 1.54 20.19
C ILE A 627 11.14 0.71 19.85
N LEU A 628 9.96 1.33 19.89
CA LEU A 628 8.72 0.65 19.50
C LEU A 628 8.54 0.69 17.98
N THR A 629 8.29 -0.46 17.36
CA THR A 629 7.83 -0.54 15.97
C THR A 629 6.32 -0.70 15.91
N SER A 630 5.63 0.20 15.20
CA SER A 630 4.22 0.03 14.84
C SER A 630 4.08 -0.33 13.36
N ALA A 631 3.18 -1.27 13.06
CA ALA A 631 2.95 -1.76 11.71
C ALA A 631 1.46 -1.97 11.39
N SER A 632 1.15 -1.99 10.09
CA SER A 632 -0.16 -2.36 9.54
C SER A 632 -0.53 -3.82 9.80
N ALA A 633 -1.80 -4.15 10.03
CA ALA A 633 -2.22 -5.56 10.12
C ALA A 633 -2.28 -6.28 8.76
N GLY A 634 -2.30 -5.55 7.64
CA GLY A 634 -2.53 -6.09 6.29
C GLY A 634 -3.93 -5.75 5.76
N ASN A 635 -4.09 -5.87 4.44
CA ASN A 635 -5.31 -5.47 3.73
C ASN A 635 -6.02 -6.66 3.05
N TYR A 636 -5.89 -7.86 3.62
CA TYR A 636 -6.37 -9.14 3.07
C TYR A 636 -7.60 -9.71 3.82
N GLY A 637 -8.27 -8.89 4.63
CA GLY A 637 -9.54 -9.28 5.28
C GLY A 637 -10.69 -9.50 4.29
N PRO A 638 -11.84 -10.06 4.74
CA PRO A 638 -12.29 -10.11 6.13
C PRO A 638 -12.12 -11.46 6.84
N TYR A 639 -11.50 -12.46 6.20
CA TYR A 639 -11.35 -13.83 6.71
C TYR A 639 -10.34 -13.93 7.88
N ARG A 640 -10.45 -14.98 8.71
CA ARG A 640 -9.49 -15.25 9.81
C ARG A 640 -8.12 -15.67 9.27
N GLY A 641 -7.06 -15.44 10.04
CA GLY A 641 -5.68 -15.83 9.68
C GLY A 641 -5.06 -15.00 8.55
N THR A 642 -5.62 -13.84 8.21
CA THR A 642 -5.19 -12.98 7.10
C THR A 642 -4.23 -11.86 7.54
N VAL A 643 -3.89 -11.80 8.83
CA VAL A 643 -2.90 -10.86 9.40
C VAL A 643 -1.48 -11.32 9.09
N THR A 644 -0.64 -10.41 8.58
CA THR A 644 0.68 -10.77 8.05
C THR A 644 1.82 -10.33 8.98
N ASN A 645 1.79 -9.09 9.49
CA ASN A 645 2.67 -8.68 10.59
C ASN A 645 2.19 -9.27 11.91
N VAL A 646 2.93 -10.21 12.50
CA VAL A 646 2.45 -10.97 13.67
C VAL A 646 3.39 -11.02 14.88
N ALA A 647 4.60 -10.48 14.78
CA ALA A 647 5.56 -10.45 15.88
C ALA A 647 5.00 -9.84 17.19
N PRO A 648 5.14 -10.51 18.35
CA PRO A 648 4.62 -10.02 19.64
C PRO A 648 5.21 -8.68 20.11
N TRP A 649 6.45 -8.38 19.72
CA TRP A 649 7.12 -7.11 20.02
C TRP A 649 6.65 -5.92 19.17
N MET A 650 6.02 -6.15 18.02
CA MET A 650 5.43 -5.08 17.19
C MET A 650 4.04 -4.66 17.68
N LEU A 651 3.69 -3.38 17.54
CA LEU A 651 2.33 -2.85 17.70
C LEU A 651 1.58 -2.91 16.35
N VAL A 652 0.74 -3.93 16.17
CA VAL A 652 0.06 -4.25 14.91
C VAL A 652 -1.35 -3.68 14.86
N VAL A 653 -1.68 -2.92 13.81
CA VAL A 653 -2.81 -2.00 13.80
C VAL A 653 -3.84 -2.31 12.71
N ALA A 654 -5.09 -2.55 13.12
CA ALA A 654 -6.24 -2.71 12.24
C ALA A 654 -6.84 -1.37 11.79
N ALA A 655 -7.49 -1.37 10.63
CA ALA A 655 -8.18 -0.20 10.09
C ALA A 655 -9.64 -0.17 10.54
N SER A 656 -10.05 0.91 11.19
CA SER A 656 -11.45 1.24 11.45
C SER A 656 -11.91 2.48 10.68
N SER A 657 -13.23 2.54 10.48
CA SER A 657 -13.90 3.68 9.89
C SER A 657 -14.14 4.81 10.89
N ILE A 658 -14.14 6.03 10.38
CA ILE A 658 -14.49 7.24 11.13
C ILE A 658 -15.94 7.66 10.86
N ASP A 659 -16.46 8.56 11.67
CA ASP A 659 -17.81 9.14 11.53
C ASP A 659 -18.00 10.05 10.29
N ARG A 660 -16.99 10.15 9.43
CA ARG A 660 -17.05 10.78 8.10
C ARG A 660 -16.94 9.70 7.03
N ARG A 661 -18.01 9.52 6.24
CA ARG A 661 -18.00 8.72 5.01
C ARG A 661 -18.00 9.62 3.79
N ILE A 662 -17.24 9.30 2.75
CA ILE A 662 -17.31 9.96 1.45
C ILE A 662 -18.36 9.25 0.59
N VAL A 663 -19.32 10.01 0.03
CA VAL A 663 -20.42 9.45 -0.77
C VAL A 663 -20.70 10.29 -2.01
N ASP A 664 -21.17 9.60 -3.05
CA ASP A 664 -21.50 10.16 -4.35
C ASP A 664 -22.97 10.00 -4.68
N LYS A 665 -23.49 10.86 -5.57
CA LYS A 665 -24.90 10.82 -5.99
C LYS A 665 -25.01 10.64 -7.50
N VAL A 666 -25.51 9.48 -7.89
CA VAL A 666 -25.95 9.16 -9.24
C VAL A 666 -27.42 9.60 -9.35
N VAL A 667 -27.76 10.38 -10.38
CA VAL A 667 -29.15 10.78 -10.67
C VAL A 667 -29.55 10.19 -12.01
N LEU A 668 -30.57 9.32 -11.99
CA LEU A 668 -31.14 8.70 -13.18
C LEU A 668 -32.15 9.65 -13.87
N GLY A 669 -32.44 9.40 -15.14
CA GLY A 669 -33.37 10.23 -15.94
C GLY A 669 -34.81 10.23 -15.42
N ASN A 670 -35.22 9.21 -14.67
CA ASN A 670 -36.49 9.17 -13.93
C ASN A 670 -36.45 9.89 -12.57
N ASN A 671 -35.50 10.83 -12.40
CA ASN A 671 -35.20 11.60 -11.17
C ASN A 671 -34.79 10.77 -9.93
N LYS A 672 -34.77 9.42 -10.02
CA LYS A 672 -34.34 8.55 -8.92
C LYS A 672 -32.86 8.79 -8.62
N THR A 673 -32.56 9.18 -7.37
CA THR A 673 -31.19 9.39 -6.91
C THR A 673 -30.69 8.15 -6.16
N ILE A 674 -29.56 7.62 -6.59
CA ILE A 674 -28.83 6.53 -5.91
C ILE A 674 -27.60 7.15 -5.24
N THR A 675 -27.32 6.72 -4.01
CA THR A 675 -26.14 7.18 -3.25
C THR A 675 -25.15 6.02 -3.15
N GLY A 676 -23.99 6.19 -3.78
CA GLY A 676 -22.88 5.23 -3.79
C GLY A 676 -21.64 5.80 -3.11
N ILE A 677 -20.51 5.12 -3.27
CA ILE A 677 -19.25 5.37 -2.55
C ILE A 677 -18.09 5.41 -3.53
N SER A 678 -17.34 6.51 -3.50
CA SER A 678 -16.20 6.78 -4.37
C SER A 678 -15.51 8.08 -3.93
N ILE A 679 -14.36 8.37 -4.53
CA ILE A 679 -13.61 9.61 -4.36
C ILE A 679 -13.56 10.32 -5.73
N ASN A 680 -14.74 10.62 -6.22
CA ASN A 680 -14.99 11.33 -7.46
C ASN A 680 -14.66 12.82 -7.30
N SER A 681 -13.37 13.14 -7.45
CA SER A 681 -12.80 14.50 -7.38
C SER A 681 -13.25 15.42 -8.54
N PHE A 682 -13.79 14.86 -9.62
CA PHE A 682 -14.23 15.59 -10.81
C PHE A 682 -15.39 16.57 -10.54
N PRO A 683 -15.59 17.59 -11.39
CA PRO A 683 -16.77 18.46 -11.33
C PRO A 683 -18.07 17.67 -11.52
N SER A 684 -19.13 18.06 -10.79
CA SER A 684 -20.46 17.46 -10.97
C SER A 684 -20.95 17.60 -12.41
N GLN A 685 -21.42 16.51 -13.01
CA GLN A 685 -21.94 16.52 -14.37
C GLN A 685 -23.21 17.40 -14.45
N LYS A 686 -23.12 18.47 -15.27
CA LYS A 686 -24.21 19.43 -15.51
C LYS A 686 -25.35 18.81 -16.32
N LYS A 687 -25.02 18.21 -17.47
CA LYS A 687 -25.96 17.48 -18.34
C LYS A 687 -26.10 16.00 -17.95
N PHE A 688 -27.15 15.36 -18.43
CA PHE A 688 -27.27 13.90 -18.44
C PHE A 688 -26.51 13.30 -19.64
N TYR A 689 -26.09 12.04 -19.49
CA TYR A 689 -25.48 11.21 -20.51
C TYR A 689 -26.30 9.93 -20.69
N PRO A 690 -26.28 9.27 -21.87
CA PRO A 690 -26.85 7.94 -22.05
C PRO A 690 -26.26 6.96 -21.03
N LEU A 691 -27.09 6.10 -20.46
CA LEU A 691 -26.68 5.06 -19.52
C LEU A 691 -26.85 3.69 -20.17
N VAL A 692 -25.79 2.90 -20.24
CA VAL A 692 -25.79 1.55 -20.82
C VAL A 692 -25.25 0.52 -19.84
N ILE A 693 -25.60 -0.76 -20.04
CA ILE A 693 -24.89 -1.87 -19.40
C ILE A 693 -23.50 -1.96 -20.06
N GLY A 694 -22.46 -2.15 -19.26
CA GLY A 694 -21.12 -2.44 -19.77
C GLY A 694 -21.01 -3.93 -20.13
N ASP A 695 -20.46 -4.19 -21.31
CA ASP A 695 -20.03 -5.53 -21.74
C ASP A 695 -18.77 -5.95 -20.97
N GLU A 696 -18.50 -7.26 -20.91
CA GLU A 696 -17.33 -7.83 -20.20
C GLU A 696 -16.03 -7.19 -20.71
N SER A 697 -15.87 -7.06 -22.04
CA SER A 697 -14.69 -6.43 -22.67
C SER A 697 -14.48 -4.97 -22.26
N MET A 698 -15.53 -4.27 -21.80
CA MET A 698 -15.46 -2.86 -21.40
C MET A 698 -15.28 -2.65 -19.89
N CYS A 699 -15.55 -3.70 -19.10
CA CYS A 699 -15.51 -3.68 -17.65
C CYS A 699 -14.35 -4.49 -17.06
N VAL A 700 -13.72 -5.36 -17.86
CA VAL A 700 -12.65 -6.28 -17.46
C VAL A 700 -11.36 -6.12 -18.28
N GLU A 701 -11.43 -5.69 -19.55
CA GLU A 701 -10.27 -5.63 -20.47
C GLU A 701 -10.02 -4.23 -21.09
N GLU A 702 -8.90 -4.06 -21.84
CA GLU A 702 -8.69 -2.88 -22.68
C GLU A 702 -9.41 -3.06 -24.02
N THR A 703 -10.25 -2.10 -24.40
CA THR A 703 -11.12 -2.20 -25.57
C THR A 703 -11.00 -1.00 -26.50
N THR A 704 -11.06 -1.26 -27.81
CA THR A 704 -11.17 -0.25 -28.88
C THR A 704 -12.62 0.00 -29.31
N ASN A 705 -13.60 -0.58 -28.60
CA ASN A 705 -15.00 -0.54 -28.98
C ASN A 705 -15.63 0.83 -28.67
N THR A 706 -16.00 1.57 -29.72
CA THR A 706 -16.57 2.93 -29.63
C THR A 706 -18.00 2.98 -29.09
N THR A 707 -18.65 1.83 -28.87
CA THR A 707 -20.06 1.77 -28.43
C THR A 707 -20.33 2.39 -27.06
N SER A 708 -19.31 2.65 -26.23
CA SER A 708 -19.45 3.38 -24.95
C SER A 708 -19.05 4.86 -25.01
N GLU A 709 -18.60 5.37 -26.16
CA GLU A 709 -18.14 6.75 -26.26
C GLU A 709 -19.28 7.73 -25.93
N GLY A 710 -19.00 8.68 -25.03
CA GLY A 710 -19.99 9.69 -24.65
C GLY A 710 -21.04 9.21 -23.64
N LYS A 711 -21.00 7.95 -23.20
CA LYS A 711 -22.01 7.32 -22.32
C LYS A 711 -21.51 7.18 -20.87
N ILE A 712 -22.41 6.77 -19.98
CA ILE A 712 -22.08 6.22 -18.67
C ILE A 712 -22.33 4.72 -18.72
N ILE A 713 -21.37 3.92 -18.25
CA ILE A 713 -21.46 2.45 -18.22
C ILE A 713 -21.86 1.93 -16.85
N LEU A 714 -22.64 0.86 -16.79
CA LEU A 714 -22.91 0.06 -15.59
C LEU A 714 -22.11 -1.25 -15.70
N CYS A 715 -20.99 -1.33 -14.97
CA CYS A 715 -20.22 -2.56 -14.83
C CYS A 715 -20.77 -3.38 -13.66
N CYS A 716 -21.03 -4.66 -13.91
CA CYS A 716 -21.73 -5.52 -12.96
C CYS A 716 -20.77 -6.30 -12.04
N ASP A 717 -19.51 -6.42 -12.44
CA ASP A 717 -18.52 -7.35 -11.87
C ASP A 717 -17.22 -6.59 -11.58
N GLY A 718 -17.34 -5.49 -10.83
CA GLY A 718 -16.24 -4.55 -10.56
C GLY A 718 -16.14 -3.42 -11.60
N LEU A 719 -14.91 -2.93 -11.84
CA LEU A 719 -14.58 -1.90 -12.81
C LEU A 719 -13.08 -1.88 -13.11
N TYR A 720 -12.69 -2.26 -14.33
CA TYR A 720 -11.35 -2.02 -14.86
C TYR A 720 -11.21 -0.57 -15.35
N GLU A 721 -10.41 0.25 -14.65
CA GLU A 721 -10.29 1.69 -14.94
C GLU A 721 -9.79 1.96 -16.37
N ALA A 722 -8.87 1.15 -16.89
CA ALA A 722 -8.28 1.38 -18.21
C ALA A 722 -9.27 1.16 -19.36
N GLY A 723 -10.05 0.07 -19.35
CA GLY A 723 -11.12 -0.17 -20.33
C GLY A 723 -12.23 0.89 -20.29
N ALA A 724 -12.61 1.33 -19.10
CA ALA A 724 -13.59 2.40 -18.93
C ALA A 724 -13.10 3.77 -19.43
N VAL A 725 -11.78 4.05 -19.36
CA VAL A 725 -11.19 5.27 -19.94
C VAL A 725 -10.97 5.13 -21.45
N SER A 726 -10.46 4.00 -21.94
CA SER A 726 -10.14 3.79 -23.36
C SER A 726 -11.38 3.77 -24.25
N SER A 727 -12.49 3.21 -23.77
CA SER A 727 -13.80 3.20 -24.46
C SER A 727 -14.48 4.59 -24.57
N GLY A 728 -13.82 5.67 -24.13
CA GLY A 728 -14.31 7.04 -24.28
C GLY A 728 -15.50 7.39 -23.38
N ALA A 729 -15.83 6.55 -22.40
CA ALA A 729 -16.94 6.76 -21.47
C ALA A 729 -16.77 8.06 -20.67
N LYS A 730 -17.90 8.69 -20.33
CA LYS A 730 -17.93 9.93 -19.52
C LYS A 730 -18.19 9.64 -18.03
N GLY A 731 -18.37 8.37 -17.67
CA GLY A 731 -18.35 7.88 -16.30
C GLY A 731 -18.71 6.41 -16.18
N ALA A 732 -18.52 5.83 -14.99
CA ALA A 732 -18.81 4.41 -14.74
C ALA A 732 -19.54 4.18 -13.41
N LEU A 733 -20.41 3.19 -13.36
CA LEU A 733 -21.10 2.73 -12.16
C LEU A 733 -20.64 1.29 -11.91
N ALA A 734 -19.82 1.11 -10.87
CA ALA A 734 -19.22 -0.18 -10.53
C ALA A 734 -20.09 -0.88 -9.49
N VAL A 735 -20.68 -2.02 -9.83
CA VAL A 735 -21.26 -2.89 -8.82
C VAL A 735 -20.11 -3.56 -8.06
N ILE A 736 -20.08 -3.35 -6.74
CA ILE A 736 -19.04 -3.83 -5.85
C ILE A 736 -19.74 -4.48 -4.65
N SER A 737 -19.35 -5.70 -4.29
CA SER A 737 -19.82 -6.33 -3.04
C SER A 737 -19.00 -5.81 -1.86
N GLY A 738 -19.62 -5.71 -0.68
CA GLY A 738 -18.92 -5.27 0.54
C GLY A 738 -18.36 -3.82 0.53
N VAL A 739 -19.07 -2.84 -0.04
CA VAL A 739 -18.55 -1.45 -0.14
C VAL A 739 -18.52 -0.72 1.21
N ASP A 740 -17.39 -0.79 1.91
CA ASP A 740 -17.15 -0.07 3.17
C ASP A 740 -16.42 1.28 2.98
N SER A 741 -15.45 1.30 2.08
CA SER A 741 -14.42 2.32 1.89
C SER A 741 -14.46 2.94 0.49
N ALA A 742 -14.04 4.21 0.36
CA ALA A 742 -14.08 4.91 -0.91
C ALA A 742 -12.76 4.77 -1.70
N ARG A 743 -12.88 4.68 -3.04
CA ARG A 743 -11.77 4.64 -3.99
C ARG A 743 -11.83 5.80 -4.98
N SER A 744 -10.67 6.37 -5.31
CA SER A 744 -10.50 7.28 -6.44
C SER A 744 -10.48 6.51 -7.76
N TYR A 745 -10.99 7.10 -8.83
CA TYR A 745 -10.97 6.54 -10.19
C TYR A 745 -10.50 7.59 -11.20
N GLY A 746 -9.94 7.17 -12.34
CA GLY A 746 -9.39 8.00 -13.42
C GLY A 746 -10.44 8.68 -14.30
N LEU A 747 -11.70 8.29 -14.15
CA LEU A 747 -12.88 8.94 -14.71
C LEU A 747 -13.95 9.16 -13.61
N PRO A 748 -15.02 9.95 -13.85
CA PRO A 748 -16.12 10.10 -12.89
C PRO A 748 -16.83 8.75 -12.68
N ALA A 749 -16.50 8.05 -11.61
CA ALA A 749 -17.04 6.72 -11.33
C ALA A 749 -17.51 6.56 -9.89
N VAL A 750 -18.49 5.66 -9.67
CA VAL A 750 -19.15 5.44 -8.38
C VAL A 750 -19.31 3.95 -8.09
N GLY A 751 -18.85 3.52 -6.91
CA GLY A 751 -19.14 2.18 -6.38
C GLY A 751 -20.56 2.11 -5.83
N ILE A 752 -21.32 1.09 -6.22
CA ILE A 752 -22.70 0.83 -5.81
C ILE A 752 -22.87 -0.63 -5.37
N SER A 753 -23.81 -0.90 -4.48
CA SER A 753 -24.08 -2.29 -4.05
C SER A 753 -24.88 -3.08 -5.08
N GLU A 754 -24.85 -4.41 -5.03
CA GLU A 754 -25.61 -5.30 -5.91
C GLU A 754 -27.11 -4.95 -5.98
N ARG A 755 -27.73 -4.60 -4.85
CA ARG A 755 -29.13 -4.16 -4.79
C ARG A 755 -29.35 -2.86 -5.58
N GLN A 756 -28.38 -1.95 -5.56
CA GLN A 756 -28.42 -0.73 -6.36
C GLN A 756 -28.16 -1.06 -7.84
N GLY A 757 -27.21 -1.94 -8.16
CA GLY A 757 -26.95 -2.45 -9.51
C GLY A 757 -28.20 -3.02 -10.16
N LYS A 758 -28.91 -3.93 -9.48
CA LYS A 758 -30.21 -4.49 -9.91
C LYS A 758 -31.26 -3.40 -10.13
N ILE A 759 -31.34 -2.37 -9.27
CA ILE A 759 -32.25 -1.23 -9.47
C ILE A 759 -31.89 -0.41 -10.73
N ILE A 760 -30.61 -0.30 -11.09
CA ILE A 760 -30.17 0.44 -12.28
C ILE A 760 -30.36 -0.40 -13.55
N ARG A 761 -30.05 -1.70 -13.52
CA ARG A 761 -30.27 -2.62 -14.64
C ARG A 761 -31.74 -2.62 -15.08
N ASN A 762 -32.66 -2.80 -14.13
CA ASN A 762 -34.10 -2.72 -14.35
C ASN A 762 -34.59 -1.33 -14.82
N TYR A 763 -33.81 -0.26 -14.62
CA TYR A 763 -34.10 1.07 -15.20
C TYR A 763 -33.62 1.18 -16.64
N ILE A 764 -32.45 0.62 -16.97
CA ILE A 764 -31.91 0.59 -18.33
C ILE A 764 -32.85 -0.20 -19.26
N GLU A 765 -33.25 -1.40 -18.85
CA GLU A 765 -34.13 -2.29 -19.60
C GLU A 765 -35.52 -1.69 -19.90
N ARG A 766 -36.06 -0.87 -18.98
CA ARG A 766 -37.43 -0.33 -19.06
C ARG A 766 -37.53 1.07 -19.67
N ALA A 767 -36.43 1.81 -19.76
CA ALA A 767 -36.45 3.18 -20.24
C ALA A 767 -36.17 3.24 -21.76
N ARG A 768 -37.09 3.84 -22.55
CA ARG A 768 -36.87 4.08 -23.99
C ARG A 768 -35.58 4.87 -24.28
N ARG A 769 -35.14 5.72 -23.35
CA ARG A 769 -33.86 6.46 -23.38
C ARG A 769 -33.28 6.50 -21.96
N PRO A 770 -32.46 5.51 -21.55
CA PRO A 770 -31.86 5.50 -20.22
C PRO A 770 -30.81 6.60 -20.10
N LEU A 771 -30.93 7.43 -19.06
CA LEU A 771 -30.08 8.59 -18.82
C LEU A 771 -29.55 8.58 -17.39
N SER A 772 -28.33 9.06 -17.19
CA SER A 772 -27.72 9.21 -15.87
C SER A 772 -26.80 10.43 -15.81
N ARG A 773 -26.48 10.87 -14.59
CA ARG A 773 -25.39 11.80 -14.32
C ARG A 773 -24.82 11.60 -12.92
N ILE A 774 -23.51 11.76 -12.81
CA ILE A 774 -22.74 11.61 -11.58
C ILE A 774 -22.43 12.99 -10.99
N LYS A 775 -22.81 13.22 -9.74
CA LYS A 775 -22.43 14.40 -8.95
C LYS A 775 -21.12 14.13 -8.22
N LYS A 776 -20.32 15.18 -8.01
CA LYS A 776 -19.08 15.17 -7.21
C LYS A 776 -19.30 14.64 -5.79
N SER A 777 -18.30 13.97 -5.22
CA SER A 777 -18.39 13.42 -3.87
C SER A 777 -18.61 14.48 -2.81
N ARG A 778 -19.23 14.07 -1.70
CA ARG A 778 -19.37 14.88 -0.50
C ARG A 778 -19.11 14.04 0.75
N ALA A 779 -18.58 14.68 1.79
CA ALA A 779 -18.55 14.09 3.12
C ALA A 779 -19.96 14.07 3.72
N VAL A 780 -20.33 12.97 4.37
CA VAL A 780 -21.52 12.83 5.21
C VAL A 780 -21.16 12.22 6.56
N PHE A 781 -21.98 12.48 7.57
CA PHE A 781 -21.84 11.89 8.90
C PHE A 781 -22.32 10.43 8.89
N ASN A 782 -21.60 9.56 9.61
CA ASN A 782 -21.87 8.13 9.74
C ASN A 782 -21.94 7.72 11.23
N PRO A 783 -23.13 7.64 11.84
CA PRO A 783 -23.27 7.24 13.25
C PRO A 783 -22.96 5.75 13.52
N GLY A 784 -22.69 4.94 12.48
CA GLY A 784 -22.29 3.55 12.65
C GLY A 784 -20.84 3.36 13.13
N ALA A 785 -19.99 4.37 12.97
CA ALA A 785 -18.56 4.31 13.27
C ALA A 785 -18.26 4.27 14.79
N PRO A 786 -17.11 3.70 15.22
CA PRO A 786 -16.16 2.96 14.40
C PRO A 786 -16.65 1.55 14.03
N VAL A 787 -16.37 1.15 12.79
CA VAL A 787 -16.51 -0.24 12.30
C VAL A 787 -15.18 -0.64 11.66
N VAL A 788 -14.67 -1.83 11.98
CA VAL A 788 -13.46 -2.40 11.34
C VAL A 788 -13.72 -2.58 9.85
N ALA A 789 -12.78 -2.16 9.02
CA ALA A 789 -12.87 -2.30 7.58
C ALA A 789 -12.91 -3.78 7.16
N LEU A 790 -13.64 -4.08 6.08
CA LEU A 790 -13.70 -5.42 5.50
C LEU A 790 -12.34 -5.86 5.00
N PHE A 791 -11.60 -4.96 4.32
CA PHE A 791 -10.22 -5.22 3.89
C PHE A 791 -9.24 -5.40 5.05
N SER A 792 -9.52 -4.89 6.26
CA SER A 792 -8.55 -4.99 7.37
C SER A 792 -8.36 -6.46 7.74
N SER A 793 -7.13 -6.94 7.61
CA SER A 793 -6.76 -8.32 7.96
C SER A 793 -7.11 -8.69 9.40
N ARG A 794 -7.31 -9.99 9.65
CA ARG A 794 -7.81 -10.55 10.93
C ARG A 794 -6.88 -11.62 11.49
N GLY A 795 -6.87 -11.74 12.82
CA GLY A 795 -6.21 -12.83 13.52
C GLY A 795 -6.85 -14.21 13.29
N PRO A 796 -6.30 -15.28 13.90
CA PRO A 796 -5.17 -15.25 14.85
C PRO A 796 -3.81 -15.04 14.17
N ASN A 797 -2.75 -14.89 14.98
CA ASN A 797 -1.36 -15.03 14.54
C ASN A 797 -1.09 -16.50 14.20
N PRO A 798 -0.68 -16.89 12.97
CA PRO A 798 -0.49 -18.29 12.59
C PRO A 798 0.90 -18.87 12.91
N ILE A 799 1.75 -18.13 13.64
CA ILE A 799 3.17 -18.49 13.89
C ILE A 799 3.44 -18.89 15.36
N THR A 800 2.65 -18.39 16.33
CA THR A 800 2.84 -18.69 17.77
C THR A 800 1.84 -19.74 18.27
N PRO A 801 2.22 -21.03 18.44
CA PRO A 801 1.33 -22.06 18.99
C PRO A 801 1.27 -22.12 20.53
N ASN A 802 0.10 -22.47 21.06
CA ASN A 802 -0.04 -23.29 22.25
C ASN A 802 0.42 -24.72 21.90
N ILE A 803 1.21 -25.33 22.79
CA ILE A 803 1.60 -26.74 22.66
C ILE A 803 0.71 -27.54 23.61
N LEU A 804 -0.39 -28.10 23.09
CA LEU A 804 -1.17 -29.11 23.80
C LEU A 804 -0.59 -30.48 23.50
N LYS A 805 -0.16 -31.20 24.54
CA LYS A 805 0.42 -32.54 24.45
C LYS A 805 -0.70 -33.57 24.28
N VAL A 806 -1.22 -33.70 23.05
CA VAL A 806 -2.21 -34.74 22.70
C VAL A 806 -1.57 -36.11 22.90
N GLY A 807 -2.19 -36.93 23.75
CA GLY A 807 -1.86 -38.34 23.89
C GLY A 807 -2.59 -39.18 22.85
N ASP A 808 -1.92 -40.25 22.42
CA ASP A 808 -2.39 -41.33 21.55
C ASP A 808 -2.78 -40.97 20.10
N ALA A 809 -2.63 -41.96 19.23
CA ALA A 809 -2.46 -41.74 17.80
C ALA A 809 -3.77 -41.80 17.01
N PHE A 810 -3.98 -40.80 16.15
CA PHE A 810 -4.83 -40.95 14.97
C PHE A 810 -3.95 -41.14 13.73
N ASN A 811 -3.91 -42.38 13.24
CA ASN A 811 -3.12 -42.78 12.07
C ASN A 811 -3.91 -42.49 10.78
N MET A 812 -3.67 -41.34 10.14
CA MET A 812 -4.31 -40.98 8.87
C MET A 812 -3.33 -41.20 7.70
N SER A 813 -3.62 -42.20 6.87
CA SER A 813 -2.69 -42.73 5.88
C SER A 813 -2.62 -41.90 4.59
N GLN A 814 -1.39 -41.49 4.24
CA GLN A 814 -0.85 -41.30 2.89
C GLN A 814 -1.78 -40.74 1.78
N THR A 815 -1.48 -39.53 1.31
CA THR A 815 -1.13 -39.28 -0.11
C THR A 815 -0.46 -37.91 -0.31
N CYS A 816 0.20 -37.72 -1.46
CA CYS A 816 0.79 -36.47 -1.96
C CYS A 816 1.90 -35.79 -1.13
N SER A 817 3.15 -36.19 -1.42
CA SER A 817 4.34 -35.35 -1.29
C SER A 817 4.42 -34.38 -2.51
N SER A 818 5.17 -33.27 -2.51
CA SER A 818 6.40 -32.95 -1.75
C SER A 818 6.69 -31.44 -1.64
N PHE A 819 7.01 -30.98 -0.43
CA PHE A 819 8.08 -30.02 -0.07
C PHE A 819 8.20 -30.06 1.48
N PRO A 820 9.38 -29.80 2.09
CA PRO A 820 9.65 -30.18 3.47
C PRO A 820 9.15 -29.14 4.49
N LEU A 821 7.83 -29.08 4.71
CA LEU A 821 7.31 -28.66 6.01
C LEU A 821 7.89 -29.59 7.07
N ARG A 822 8.70 -29.05 8.01
CA ARG A 822 9.31 -29.84 9.09
C ARG A 822 8.24 -30.34 10.06
N ASN A 823 7.76 -31.57 9.85
CA ASN A 823 6.97 -32.38 10.78
C ASN A 823 5.85 -31.63 11.54
N LEU A 824 5.01 -30.89 10.83
CA LEU A 824 3.72 -30.40 11.35
C LEU A 824 2.65 -31.51 11.37
N THR A 825 3.00 -32.68 11.90
CA THR A 825 2.12 -33.85 12.07
C THR A 825 1.34 -33.76 13.40
N SER A 826 0.96 -32.55 13.81
CA SER A 826 0.17 -32.29 15.01
C SER A 826 -0.56 -30.96 14.90
N ALA A 827 -1.79 -30.88 15.41
CA ALA A 827 -2.60 -29.67 15.36
C ALA A 827 -1.91 -28.54 16.14
N THR A 828 -1.46 -27.51 15.42
CA THR A 828 -0.58 -26.44 15.92
C THR A 828 -1.39 -25.15 16.03
N LEU A 829 -1.64 -24.67 17.26
CA LEU A 829 -2.89 -23.94 17.60
C LEU A 829 -2.64 -22.68 18.44
N PHE A 830 -3.04 -21.49 17.99
CA PHE A 830 -2.28 -20.25 18.33
C PHE A 830 -2.59 -19.55 19.68
N SER A 831 -1.56 -18.95 20.33
CA SER A 831 -1.66 -18.38 21.69
C SER A 831 -1.56 -16.85 21.82
N ILE A 832 -0.84 -16.13 20.94
CA ILE A 832 -0.73 -14.66 21.01
C ILE A 832 -1.63 -14.01 19.96
N TRP A 833 -2.36 -12.98 20.38
CA TRP A 833 -3.38 -12.35 19.56
C TRP A 833 -2.83 -11.24 18.66
N LYS A 834 -3.42 -11.12 17.47
CA LYS A 834 -3.29 -10.02 16.53
C LYS A 834 -4.65 -9.78 15.85
N PRO A 835 -4.95 -8.57 15.34
CA PRO A 835 -4.21 -7.31 15.53
C PRO A 835 -4.24 -6.85 17.00
N ASP A 836 -3.34 -5.96 17.40
CA ASP A 836 -3.24 -5.49 18.79
C ASP A 836 -4.30 -4.42 19.13
N ILE A 837 -4.61 -3.55 18.16
CA ILE A 837 -5.53 -2.41 18.33
C ILE A 837 -6.12 -1.95 16.98
N SER A 838 -7.21 -1.19 17.00
CA SER A 838 -7.82 -0.59 15.81
C SER A 838 -7.71 0.94 15.80
N ALA A 839 -7.41 1.52 14.64
CA ALA A 839 -7.24 2.97 14.47
C ALA A 839 -7.79 3.47 13.12
N PRO A 840 -8.03 4.79 12.95
CA PRO A 840 -8.64 5.35 11.74
C PRO A 840 -7.88 5.00 10.45
N GLY A 841 -8.49 4.19 9.59
CA GLY A 841 -7.88 3.67 8.37
C GLY A 841 -8.75 3.72 7.11
N THR A 842 -9.98 4.25 7.16
CA THR A 842 -10.82 4.45 5.96
C THR A 842 -11.00 5.93 5.62
N ASP A 843 -11.04 6.26 4.34
CA ASP A 843 -11.29 7.61 3.81
C ASP A 843 -10.37 8.68 4.46
N ILE A 844 -9.11 8.37 4.74
CA ILE A 844 -8.19 9.26 5.47
C ILE A 844 -7.58 10.30 4.53
N LEU A 845 -7.68 11.58 4.90
CA LEU A 845 -7.08 12.69 4.15
C LEU A 845 -5.79 13.13 4.83
N ALA A 846 -4.69 13.04 4.10
CA ALA A 846 -3.38 13.57 4.49
C ALA A 846 -2.62 14.09 3.24
N THR A 847 -1.36 14.47 3.41
CA THR A 847 -0.52 15.02 2.33
C THR A 847 -0.30 13.98 1.22
N TRP A 848 -0.09 14.45 -0.01
CA TRP A 848 0.26 13.62 -1.15
C TRP A 848 1.42 14.22 -1.94
N SER A 849 2.27 13.37 -2.50
CA SER A 849 3.27 13.81 -3.49
C SER A 849 2.56 14.32 -4.75
N PRO A 850 2.86 15.54 -5.25
CA PRO A 850 2.36 16.01 -6.55
C PRO A 850 2.85 15.18 -7.75
N LYS A 851 3.69 14.17 -7.53
CA LYS A 851 4.12 13.17 -8.53
C LYS A 851 3.42 11.81 -8.39
N GLY A 852 2.76 11.56 -7.25
CA GLY A 852 2.05 10.32 -6.96
C GLY A 852 0.69 10.22 -7.65
N LEU A 853 0.32 9.04 -8.13
CA LEU A 853 -0.97 8.77 -8.79
C LEU A 853 -2.17 9.04 -7.88
N VAL A 854 -3.31 9.45 -8.44
CA VAL A 854 -4.52 9.76 -7.66
C VAL A 854 -5.56 8.62 -7.68
N SER A 855 -5.59 7.78 -8.72
CA SER A 855 -6.27 6.47 -8.73
C SER A 855 -5.33 5.33 -9.17
N SER A 856 -5.85 4.11 -9.36
CA SER A 856 -5.04 2.97 -9.82
C SER A 856 -4.63 3.08 -11.30
N TYR A 857 -5.24 3.99 -12.05
CA TYR A 857 -4.98 4.18 -13.47
C TYR A 857 -3.65 4.93 -13.70
N VAL A 858 -2.65 4.20 -14.20
CA VAL A 858 -1.26 4.70 -14.39
C VAL A 858 -1.17 5.92 -15.32
N SER A 859 -2.15 6.13 -16.21
CA SER A 859 -2.21 7.31 -17.09
C SER A 859 -3.04 8.48 -16.53
N ASP A 860 -3.45 8.43 -15.27
CA ASP A 860 -4.08 9.56 -14.59
C ASP A 860 -3.10 10.72 -14.40
N ARG A 861 -3.36 11.83 -15.07
CA ARG A 861 -2.50 13.04 -15.05
C ARG A 861 -2.89 14.06 -13.97
N ARG A 862 -3.81 13.72 -13.04
CA ARG A 862 -4.17 14.60 -11.93
C ARG A 862 -3.01 14.71 -10.93
N SER A 863 -2.59 15.93 -10.61
CA SER A 863 -1.65 16.23 -9.53
C SER A 863 -2.39 16.91 -8.37
N VAL A 864 -2.18 16.44 -7.14
CA VAL A 864 -2.86 16.93 -5.92
C VAL A 864 -1.88 17.06 -4.76
N LYS A 865 -2.12 18.03 -3.85
CA LYS A 865 -1.35 18.18 -2.60
C LYS A 865 -1.87 17.31 -1.43
N TYR A 866 -3.09 16.80 -1.55
CA TYR A 866 -3.74 15.94 -0.56
C TYR A 866 -4.53 14.87 -1.29
N ASN A 867 -4.45 13.62 -0.81
CA ASN A 867 -5.24 12.51 -1.33
C ASN A 867 -6.08 11.90 -0.19
N ILE A 868 -7.13 11.19 -0.57
CA ILE A 868 -7.98 10.43 0.34
C ILE A 868 -7.79 8.96 -0.01
N ILE A 869 -7.27 8.16 0.94
CA ILE A 869 -7.03 6.72 0.75
C ILE A 869 -7.43 5.93 2.00
N SER A 870 -7.53 4.61 1.83
CA SER A 870 -7.92 3.66 2.86
C SER A 870 -6.92 2.49 2.92
N GLY A 871 -6.59 2.04 4.13
CA GLY A 871 -5.68 0.94 4.38
C GLY A 871 -5.31 0.82 5.86
N THR A 872 -4.85 -0.36 6.31
CA THR A 872 -4.18 -0.50 7.61
C THR A 872 -2.90 0.34 7.68
N SER A 873 -2.29 0.60 6.52
CA SER A 873 -1.22 1.56 6.30
C SER A 873 -1.55 3.01 6.71
N MET A 874 -2.84 3.39 6.77
CA MET A 874 -3.29 4.69 7.31
C MET A 874 -3.64 4.61 8.80
N ALA A 875 -3.90 3.42 9.34
CA ALA A 875 -4.18 3.20 10.75
C ALA A 875 -2.89 3.12 11.59
N CYS A 876 -1.85 2.44 11.08
CA CYS A 876 -0.50 2.39 11.65
C CYS A 876 0.06 3.77 12.06
N PRO A 877 0.09 4.80 11.19
CA PRO A 877 0.62 6.11 11.55
C PRO A 877 -0.26 6.84 12.60
N HIS A 878 -1.56 6.54 12.70
CA HIS A 878 -2.37 7.06 13.81
C HIS A 878 -1.93 6.46 15.16
N ALA A 879 -1.69 5.14 15.23
CA ALA A 879 -1.19 4.51 16.46
C ALA A 879 0.23 4.98 16.80
N THR A 880 1.11 5.07 15.80
CA THR A 880 2.48 5.58 15.92
C THR A 880 2.51 6.97 16.55
N ALA A 881 1.67 7.90 16.09
CA ALA A 881 1.65 9.26 16.62
C ALA A 881 1.18 9.33 18.09
N VAL A 882 0.28 8.42 18.50
CA VAL A 882 -0.16 8.32 19.89
C VAL A 882 0.91 7.67 20.76
N ALA A 883 1.62 6.65 20.26
CA ALA A 883 2.80 6.11 20.93
C ALA A 883 3.90 7.18 21.10
N ALA A 884 4.11 8.04 20.09
CA ALA A 884 5.04 9.17 20.17
C ALA A 884 4.58 10.23 21.19
N HIS A 885 3.28 10.52 21.28
CA HIS A 885 2.71 11.36 22.32
C HIS A 885 2.97 10.77 23.71
N VAL A 886 2.71 9.47 23.92
CA VAL A 886 2.99 8.79 25.20
C VAL A 886 4.48 8.82 25.55
N LYS A 887 5.38 8.47 24.60
CA LYS A 887 6.84 8.53 24.79
C LYS A 887 7.33 9.94 25.14
N SER A 888 6.74 10.99 24.57
CA SER A 888 7.15 12.38 24.85
C SER A 888 6.92 12.82 26.30
N PHE A 889 5.94 12.23 27.00
CA PHE A 889 5.71 12.40 28.45
C PHE A 889 6.41 11.35 29.31
N HIS A 890 6.64 10.16 28.76
CA HIS A 890 7.26 9.04 29.47
C HIS A 890 8.52 8.52 28.74
N PRO A 891 9.63 9.29 28.68
CA PRO A 891 10.76 8.95 27.80
C PRO A 891 11.46 7.64 28.20
N LYS A 892 11.39 7.29 29.49
CA LYS A 892 11.98 6.07 30.06
C LYS A 892 11.13 4.81 29.87
N TRP A 893 9.87 4.90 29.44
CA TRP A 893 9.03 3.70 29.24
C TRP A 893 9.56 2.82 28.10
N SER A 894 9.44 1.52 28.31
CA SER A 894 9.73 0.49 27.31
C SER A 894 8.72 0.52 26.15
N PRO A 895 9.06 -0.12 25.00
CA PRO A 895 8.09 -0.39 23.95
C PRO A 895 6.84 -1.13 24.43
N ALA A 896 7.01 -2.09 25.35
CA ALA A 896 5.92 -2.90 25.89
C ALA A 896 4.98 -2.08 26.79
N ALA A 897 5.52 -1.24 27.67
CA ALA A 897 4.74 -0.33 28.51
C ALA A 897 3.91 0.67 27.67
N ILE A 898 4.49 1.24 26.61
CA ILE A 898 3.79 2.14 25.69
C ILE A 898 2.69 1.39 24.92
N LYS A 899 3.01 0.21 24.37
CA LYS A 899 2.05 -0.67 23.70
C LYS A 899 0.90 -1.05 24.64
N SER A 900 1.21 -1.43 25.89
CA SER A 900 0.23 -1.70 26.94
C SER A 900 -0.66 -0.48 27.18
N ALA A 901 -0.10 0.71 27.38
CA ALA A 901 -0.87 1.92 27.63
C ALA A 901 -1.86 2.27 26.50
N LEU A 902 -1.47 2.02 25.24
CA LEU A 902 -2.37 2.17 24.09
C LEU A 902 -3.47 1.10 24.08
N MET A 903 -3.14 -0.16 24.38
CA MET A 903 -4.08 -1.28 24.36
C MET A 903 -5.07 -1.25 25.54
N THR A 904 -4.59 -1.11 26.78
CA THR A 904 -5.44 -1.22 27.98
C THR A 904 -6.41 -0.08 28.16
N THR A 905 -6.15 1.05 27.50
CA THR A 905 -7.02 2.24 27.52
C THR A 905 -7.91 2.37 26.28
N ALA A 906 -7.81 1.45 25.32
CA ALA A 906 -8.60 1.46 24.09
C ALA A 906 -10.11 1.44 24.38
N THR A 907 -10.88 2.22 23.63
CA THR A 907 -12.34 2.23 23.73
C THR A 907 -12.90 0.94 23.14
N PRO A 908 -13.63 0.11 23.90
CA PRO A 908 -14.13 -1.17 23.41
C PRO A 908 -15.02 -1.01 22.16
N MET A 909 -14.81 -1.89 21.18
CA MET A 909 -15.66 -1.98 19.99
C MET A 909 -16.68 -3.11 20.17
N SER A 910 -17.84 -2.99 19.53
CA SER A 910 -18.97 -3.91 19.77
C SER A 910 -18.84 -5.22 18.97
N PRO A 911 -18.87 -6.41 19.60
CA PRO A 911 -18.85 -7.69 18.89
C PRO A 911 -20.04 -7.89 17.95
N SER A 912 -21.23 -7.37 18.26
CA SER A 912 -22.42 -7.54 17.40
C SER A 912 -22.32 -6.81 16.05
N ARG A 913 -21.34 -5.91 15.88
CA ARG A 913 -21.01 -5.27 14.60
C ARG A 913 -19.84 -5.95 13.86
N HIS A 914 -19.18 -6.93 14.49
CA HIS A 914 -17.94 -7.55 14.03
C HIS A 914 -17.94 -9.05 14.36
N PRO A 915 -18.31 -9.97 13.44
CA PRO A 915 -18.42 -11.40 13.76
C PRO A 915 -17.09 -12.09 14.14
N ALA A 916 -15.95 -11.60 13.66
CA ALA A 916 -14.62 -12.00 14.14
C ALA A 916 -14.22 -11.28 15.45
N ALA A 917 -15.08 -10.38 15.93
CA ALA A 917 -14.94 -9.50 17.08
C ALA A 917 -13.52 -8.95 17.21
N GLU A 918 -12.81 -9.50 18.16
CA GLU A 918 -11.65 -8.94 18.79
C GLU A 918 -10.38 -9.46 18.06
N LEU A 919 -10.51 -10.51 17.22
CA LEU A 919 -9.61 -10.83 16.09
C LEU A 919 -9.66 -9.80 14.94
N ALA A 920 -10.58 -8.82 14.99
CA ALA A 920 -10.69 -7.75 14.00
C ALA A 920 -10.25 -6.37 14.54
N TYR A 921 -10.42 -6.09 15.84
CA TYR A 921 -10.07 -4.80 16.45
C TYR A 921 -9.04 -4.85 17.60
N GLY A 922 -8.55 -6.03 17.97
CA GLY A 922 -7.63 -6.18 19.11
C GLY A 922 -8.27 -5.66 20.40
N ALA A 923 -7.58 -4.82 21.16
CA ALA A 923 -8.13 -4.22 22.38
C ALA A 923 -9.33 -3.28 22.16
N GLY A 924 -9.50 -2.74 20.95
CA GLY A 924 -10.57 -1.80 20.60
C GLY A 924 -10.07 -0.62 19.79
N GLN A 925 -10.83 0.48 19.82
CA GLN A 925 -10.47 1.74 19.16
C GLN A 925 -9.44 2.51 19.99
N LEU A 926 -8.32 2.89 19.37
CA LEU A 926 -7.26 3.73 19.94
C LEU A 926 -7.81 4.96 20.69
N ASN A 927 -7.38 5.18 21.94
CA ASN A 927 -7.83 6.30 22.78
C ASN A 927 -6.65 7.19 23.23
N PRO A 928 -6.32 8.25 22.47
CA PRO A 928 -5.14 9.08 22.76
C PRO A 928 -5.19 9.79 24.13
N LYS A 929 -6.40 10.15 24.59
CA LYS A 929 -6.58 10.90 25.84
C LYS A 929 -6.31 10.03 27.07
N LYS A 930 -6.80 8.78 27.10
CA LYS A 930 -6.52 7.86 28.22
C LYS A 930 -5.09 7.29 28.17
N ALA A 931 -4.56 6.97 26.98
CA ALA A 931 -3.26 6.31 26.82
C ALA A 931 -2.07 7.06 27.46
N ARG A 932 -2.16 8.38 27.66
CA ARG A 932 -1.14 9.16 28.38
C ARG A 932 -1.02 8.81 29.88
N SER A 933 -2.08 8.33 30.52
CA SER A 933 -2.15 8.02 31.95
C SER A 933 -2.99 6.77 32.17
N PRO A 934 -2.44 5.56 31.90
CA PRO A 934 -3.19 4.31 31.94
C PRO A 934 -3.46 3.81 33.37
N GLY A 935 -2.72 4.30 34.37
CA GLY A 935 -2.71 3.74 35.73
C GLY A 935 -1.73 2.57 35.83
N LEU A 936 -2.04 1.44 35.18
CA LEU A 936 -1.15 0.26 35.14
C LEU A 936 -0.70 -0.09 33.71
N VAL A 937 0.48 -0.70 33.61
CA VAL A 937 1.00 -1.29 32.36
C VAL A 937 1.49 -2.73 32.56
N TYR A 938 1.28 -3.57 31.55
CA TYR A 938 1.95 -4.86 31.39
C TYR A 938 3.28 -4.60 30.68
N ASP A 939 4.38 -4.58 31.42
CA ASP A 939 5.72 -4.39 30.86
C ASP A 939 6.36 -5.74 30.48
N ALA A 940 7.27 -5.71 29.51
CA ALA A 940 8.02 -6.85 28.99
C ALA A 940 9.33 -6.39 28.34
N THR A 941 10.38 -7.19 28.52
CA THR A 941 11.74 -6.90 28.04
C THR A 941 12.11 -7.75 26.82
N ALA A 942 13.25 -7.44 26.19
CA ALA A 942 13.86 -8.31 25.18
C ALA A 942 14.04 -9.76 25.67
N ARG A 943 14.33 -9.95 26.97
CA ARG A 943 14.51 -11.28 27.58
C ARG A 943 13.20 -12.07 27.65
N ASP A 944 12.06 -11.41 27.79
CA ASP A 944 10.75 -12.07 27.84
C ASP A 944 10.32 -12.58 26.45
N TYR A 945 10.67 -11.84 25.39
CA TYR A 945 10.55 -12.33 24.02
C TYR A 945 11.52 -13.49 23.74
N VAL A 946 12.76 -13.45 24.25
CA VAL A 946 13.69 -14.60 24.17
C VAL A 946 13.16 -15.83 24.91
N ASN A 947 12.62 -15.65 26.12
CA ASN A 947 11.99 -16.73 26.88
C ASN A 947 10.82 -17.34 26.09
N MET A 948 9.94 -16.50 25.51
CA MET A 948 8.83 -16.93 24.66
C MET A 948 9.29 -17.76 23.46
N LEU A 949 10.32 -17.32 22.74
CA LEU A 949 10.92 -18.06 21.61
C LEU A 949 11.51 -19.40 22.08
N CYS A 950 12.15 -19.45 23.25
CA CYS A 950 12.61 -20.70 23.85
C CYS A 950 11.48 -21.68 24.17
N VAL A 951 10.30 -21.22 24.62
CA VAL A 951 9.12 -22.09 24.82
C VAL A 951 8.59 -22.63 23.48
N GLN A 952 8.71 -21.85 22.40
CA GLN A 952 8.30 -22.23 21.04
C GLN A 952 9.26 -23.21 20.35
N GLY A 953 10.38 -23.57 20.99
CA GLY A 953 11.34 -24.55 20.47
C GLY A 953 12.47 -23.98 19.61
N TYR A 954 12.61 -22.64 19.50
CA TYR A 954 13.76 -22.04 18.83
C TYR A 954 15.05 -22.41 19.56
N SER A 955 16.04 -22.92 18.81
CA SER A 955 17.27 -23.47 19.43
C SER A 955 18.09 -22.40 20.14
N THR A 956 18.76 -22.77 21.24
CA THR A 956 19.71 -21.89 21.95
C THR A 956 20.82 -21.35 21.04
N ARG A 957 21.23 -22.09 20.00
CA ARG A 957 22.18 -21.61 18.98
C ARG A 957 21.62 -20.41 18.22
N LEU A 958 20.36 -20.47 17.79
CA LEU A 958 19.72 -19.38 17.05
C LEU A 958 19.49 -18.17 17.96
N ILE A 959 18.98 -18.41 19.18
CA ILE A 959 18.78 -17.35 20.18
C ILE A 959 20.07 -16.54 20.40
N ARG A 960 21.22 -17.19 20.65
CA ARG A 960 22.51 -16.52 20.87
C ARG A 960 22.97 -15.66 19.68
N LEU A 961 22.69 -16.10 18.45
CA LEU A 961 23.01 -15.34 17.24
C LEU A 961 22.13 -14.07 17.13
N VAL A 962 20.86 -14.17 17.52
CA VAL A 962 19.88 -13.07 17.47
C VAL A 962 20.07 -12.08 18.62
N THR A 963 20.42 -12.54 19.83
CA THR A 963 20.72 -11.67 20.97
C THR A 963 22.12 -11.05 20.91
N GLY A 964 23.03 -11.66 20.15
CA GLY A 964 24.43 -11.24 20.05
C GLY A 964 25.26 -11.56 21.29
N ASP A 965 24.80 -12.49 22.15
CA ASP A 965 25.47 -12.82 23.41
C ASP A 965 25.65 -14.34 23.61
N ASN A 966 26.75 -14.73 24.26
CA ASN A 966 27.02 -16.13 24.60
C ASN A 966 26.28 -16.60 25.86
N SER A 967 25.71 -15.68 26.64
CA SER A 967 25.03 -15.94 27.92
C SER A 967 23.57 -16.41 27.76
N SER A 968 22.84 -15.93 26.74
CA SER A 968 21.47 -16.39 26.51
C SER A 968 21.41 -17.90 26.27
N SER A 969 20.50 -18.57 26.97
CA SER A 969 20.24 -20.00 26.79
C SER A 969 18.80 -20.33 27.18
N CYS A 970 18.15 -21.16 26.38
CA CYS A 970 16.86 -21.71 26.75
C CYS A 970 17.03 -22.63 27.97
N PRO A 971 16.23 -22.47 29.05
CA PRO A 971 16.31 -23.35 30.21
C PRO A 971 16.02 -24.80 29.80
N ARG A 972 16.81 -25.76 30.29
CA ARG A 972 16.64 -27.19 29.96
C ARG A 972 15.28 -27.75 30.40
N ASN A 973 14.67 -27.13 31.41
CA ASN A 973 13.40 -27.56 32.02
C ASN A 973 12.31 -26.46 31.87
N VAL A 974 12.16 -25.86 30.67
CA VAL A 974 10.94 -25.11 30.38
C VAL A 974 9.76 -26.08 30.40
N ASN A 975 8.79 -25.89 31.29
CA ASN A 975 7.50 -26.60 31.21
C ASN A 975 6.77 -26.11 29.95
N VAL A 976 6.74 -26.97 28.93
CA VAL A 976 6.32 -26.65 27.54
C VAL A 976 4.80 -26.38 27.40
N THR A 977 4.05 -26.42 28.50
CA THR A 977 2.58 -26.44 28.49
C THR A 977 1.91 -25.12 28.09
N THR A 978 2.53 -23.96 28.35
CA THR A 978 1.95 -22.65 27.98
C THR A 978 3.00 -21.59 27.62
N VAL A 979 2.86 -20.98 26.44
CA VAL A 979 3.52 -19.70 26.11
C VAL A 979 2.73 -18.56 26.76
N ASP A 980 2.88 -18.37 28.07
CA ASP A 980 2.10 -17.38 28.84
C ASP A 980 2.90 -16.08 29.05
N MET A 981 3.11 -15.34 27.96
CA MET A 981 3.81 -14.05 27.98
C MET A 981 3.00 -12.98 28.75
N ASN A 982 3.67 -12.08 29.47
CA ASN A 982 3.05 -10.92 30.12
C ASN A 982 2.52 -9.89 29.09
N TYR A 983 1.37 -10.19 28.51
CA TYR A 983 0.78 -9.45 27.39
C TYR A 983 -0.56 -8.80 27.79
N PRO A 984 -0.92 -7.62 27.26
CA PRO A 984 -2.18 -6.92 27.62
C PRO A 984 -3.49 -7.64 27.26
N THR A 985 -3.42 -8.79 26.59
CA THR A 985 -4.56 -9.64 26.25
C THR A 985 -4.34 -11.08 26.73
N MET A 986 -5.44 -11.81 26.86
CA MET A 986 -5.49 -13.23 27.26
C MET A 986 -6.19 -14.00 26.14
N THR A 987 -5.58 -15.08 25.66
CA THR A 987 -6.12 -15.83 24.51
C THR A 987 -5.76 -17.31 24.63
N ARG A 988 -6.74 -18.19 24.46
CA ARG A 988 -6.55 -19.65 24.49
C ARG A 988 -7.41 -20.31 23.42
N TYR A 989 -6.80 -21.18 22.62
CA TYR A 989 -7.53 -22.14 21.81
C TYR A 989 -8.07 -23.27 22.70
N VAL A 990 -9.28 -23.76 22.41
CA VAL A 990 -9.85 -24.94 23.06
C VAL A 990 -10.37 -25.93 22.02
N ALA A 991 -10.18 -27.22 22.28
CA ALA A 991 -10.65 -28.27 21.39
C ALA A 991 -12.19 -28.29 21.30
N ARG A 992 -12.72 -28.62 20.12
CA ARG A 992 -14.18 -28.74 19.91
C ARG A 992 -14.77 -29.79 20.85
N GLY A 993 -15.88 -29.46 21.50
CA GLY A 993 -16.67 -30.42 22.27
C GLY A 993 -16.11 -30.80 23.65
N GLN A 994 -14.94 -30.30 24.05
CA GLN A 994 -14.39 -30.50 25.39
C GLN A 994 -14.72 -29.34 26.33
N GLU A 995 -14.89 -29.65 27.63
CA GLU A 995 -14.76 -28.64 28.68
C GLU A 995 -13.30 -28.19 28.77
N TYR A 996 -13.09 -26.95 29.18
CA TYR A 996 -11.76 -26.36 29.26
C TYR A 996 -11.58 -25.57 30.56
N GLN A 997 -10.36 -25.64 31.07
CA GLN A 997 -9.83 -24.72 32.08
C GLN A 997 -8.52 -24.14 31.54
N ALA A 998 -8.33 -22.84 31.70
CA ALA A 998 -7.10 -22.16 31.35
C ALA A 998 -6.73 -21.14 32.43
N GLU A 999 -5.43 -21.01 32.67
CA GLU A 999 -4.86 -19.95 33.52
C GLU A 999 -4.04 -18.99 32.66
N PHE A 1000 -3.97 -17.74 33.11
CA PHE A 1000 -3.12 -16.68 32.58
C PHE A 1000 -2.50 -15.91 33.75
N SER A 1001 -1.19 -16.02 33.93
CA SER A 1001 -0.41 -15.25 34.90
C SER A 1001 0.01 -13.91 34.30
N ARG A 1002 -0.15 -12.81 35.03
CA ARG A 1002 0.24 -11.47 34.58
C ARG A 1002 0.87 -10.66 35.71
N THR A 1003 1.76 -9.75 35.33
CA THR A 1003 2.40 -8.79 36.23
C THR A 1003 2.14 -7.39 35.69
N VAL A 1004 1.64 -6.51 36.55
CA VAL A 1004 1.32 -5.11 36.23
C VAL A 1004 2.18 -4.18 37.06
N THR A 1005 2.72 -3.16 36.40
CA THR A 1005 3.53 -2.11 37.01
C THR A 1005 2.66 -0.86 37.23
N ASN A 1006 2.70 -0.28 38.43
CA ASN A 1006 2.02 1.00 38.70
C ASN A 1006 2.77 2.16 38.05
N VAL A 1007 2.08 2.88 37.16
CA VAL A 1007 2.54 4.12 36.52
C VAL A 1007 1.53 5.27 36.70
N GLY A 1008 0.59 5.10 37.63
CA GLY A 1008 -0.39 6.09 38.07
C GLY A 1008 0.07 6.78 39.36
N ASP A 1009 -0.86 7.00 40.28
CA ASP A 1009 -0.56 7.59 41.58
C ASP A 1009 -0.01 6.51 42.55
N PRO A 1010 0.93 6.86 43.45
CA PRO A 1010 1.33 5.99 44.56
C PRO A 1010 0.19 5.85 45.60
N ASN A 1011 0.30 4.85 46.49
CA ASN A 1011 -0.74 4.47 47.46
C ASN A 1011 -2.12 4.25 46.81
N SER A 1012 -2.14 3.58 45.65
CA SER A 1012 -3.36 3.30 44.87
C SER A 1012 -3.78 1.83 45.00
N THR A 1013 -5.08 1.57 44.95
CA THR A 1013 -5.64 0.21 45.10
C THR A 1013 -6.66 -0.06 44.00
N TYR A 1014 -6.35 -1.03 43.14
CA TYR A 1014 -7.17 -1.41 42.00
C TYR A 1014 -8.04 -2.63 42.33
N GLY A 1015 -9.34 -2.56 42.07
CA GLY A 1015 -10.25 -3.71 42.13
C GLY A 1015 -10.45 -4.32 40.75
N ALA A 1016 -10.45 -5.66 40.68
CA ALA A 1016 -10.78 -6.39 39.45
C ALA A 1016 -12.29 -6.43 39.21
N LYS A 1017 -12.71 -6.09 37.99
CA LYS A 1017 -14.06 -6.30 37.46
C LYS A 1017 -13.99 -7.24 36.25
N VAL A 1018 -14.89 -8.20 36.16
CA VAL A 1018 -15.04 -9.06 34.98
C VAL A 1018 -16.24 -8.57 34.18
N ALA A 1019 -16.02 -8.28 32.90
CA ALA A 1019 -17.08 -8.02 31.91
C ALA A 1019 -17.13 -9.21 30.94
N SER A 1020 -17.95 -10.22 31.26
CA SER A 1020 -18.16 -11.40 30.40
C SER A 1020 -19.46 -11.26 29.60
N GLY A 1021 -19.40 -11.57 28.31
CA GLY A 1021 -20.56 -11.58 27.40
C GLY A 1021 -20.94 -12.96 26.88
N SER A 1022 -20.28 -14.01 27.36
CA SER A 1022 -20.44 -15.40 26.96
C SER A 1022 -20.30 -16.32 28.18
N GLY A 1023 -20.67 -17.60 28.06
CA GLY A 1023 -20.76 -18.57 29.17
C GLY A 1023 -19.43 -19.06 29.75
N LEU A 1024 -18.52 -18.12 30.02
CA LEU A 1024 -17.22 -18.30 30.66
C LEU A 1024 -17.35 -17.99 32.15
N ASP A 1025 -16.97 -18.91 33.01
CA ASP A 1025 -16.67 -18.62 34.42
C ASP A 1025 -15.23 -18.08 34.50
N ILE A 1026 -15.03 -16.97 35.21
CA ILE A 1026 -13.77 -16.21 35.21
C ILE A 1026 -13.47 -15.73 36.63
N VAL A 1027 -12.34 -16.19 37.18
CA VAL A 1027 -11.89 -15.86 38.53
C VAL A 1027 -10.51 -15.20 38.46
N VAL A 1028 -10.42 -13.97 38.99
CA VAL A 1028 -9.17 -13.21 39.13
C VAL A 1028 -8.65 -13.35 40.56
N ILE A 1029 -7.37 -13.70 40.72
CA ILE A 1029 -6.72 -13.96 42.01
C ILE A 1029 -5.38 -13.21 42.06
N PRO A 1030 -5.17 -12.29 43.03
CA PRO A 1030 -6.16 -11.73 43.96
C PRO A 1030 -7.21 -10.86 43.24
N ARG A 1031 -8.30 -10.48 43.92
CA ARG A 1031 -9.33 -9.57 43.37
C ARG A 1031 -9.04 -8.07 43.58
N LYS A 1032 -7.98 -7.75 44.32
CA LYS A 1032 -7.46 -6.39 44.54
C LYS A 1032 -5.94 -6.42 44.42
N LEU A 1033 -5.37 -5.37 43.83
CA LEU A 1033 -3.93 -5.09 43.86
C LEU A 1033 -3.72 -3.74 44.55
N HIS A 1034 -2.79 -3.69 45.49
CA HIS A 1034 -2.38 -2.47 46.18
C HIS A 1034 -0.96 -2.12 45.75
N PHE A 1035 -0.70 -0.83 45.54
CA PHE A 1035 0.62 -0.32 45.19
C PHE A 1035 0.91 0.86 46.12
N GLY A 1036 1.87 0.69 47.03
CA GLY A 1036 2.36 1.78 47.88
C GLY A 1036 3.16 2.79 47.07
N GLU A 1037 3.97 2.33 46.11
CA GLU A 1037 4.93 3.18 45.38
C GLU A 1037 4.71 3.23 43.85
N LEU A 1038 5.44 4.14 43.20
CA LEU A 1038 5.49 4.27 41.75
C LEU A 1038 6.51 3.29 41.16
N ASN A 1039 6.14 2.62 40.07
CA ASN A 1039 6.84 1.49 39.44
C ASN A 1039 6.86 0.19 40.28
N GLU A 1040 6.10 0.13 41.39
CA GLU A 1040 5.85 -1.12 42.10
C GLU A 1040 5.13 -2.12 41.16
N GLN A 1041 5.50 -3.40 41.27
CA GLN A 1041 4.94 -4.48 40.45
C GLN A 1041 4.11 -5.42 41.30
N GLN A 1042 2.91 -5.75 40.83
CA GLN A 1042 2.01 -6.71 41.47
C GLN A 1042 1.55 -7.75 40.44
N SER A 1043 1.40 -8.99 40.87
CA SER A 1043 1.06 -10.12 39.99
C SER A 1043 -0.29 -10.75 40.33
N PHE A 1044 -0.98 -11.25 39.30
CA PHE A 1044 -2.27 -11.91 39.44
C PHE A 1044 -2.43 -13.03 38.41
N VAL A 1045 -3.34 -13.96 38.71
CA VAL A 1045 -3.74 -15.05 37.83
C VAL A 1045 -5.21 -14.87 37.45
N VAL A 1046 -5.52 -15.03 36.16
CA VAL A 1046 -6.88 -15.16 35.65
C VAL A 1046 -7.13 -16.61 35.31
N ARG A 1047 -8.05 -17.24 36.05
CA ARG A 1047 -8.61 -18.55 35.74
C ARG A 1047 -9.85 -18.35 34.90
N VAL A 1048 -9.98 -19.12 33.82
CA VAL A 1048 -11.21 -19.20 33.03
C VAL A 1048 -11.58 -20.65 32.80
N ALA A 1049 -12.86 -20.97 33.00
CA ALA A 1049 -13.46 -22.24 32.66
C ALA A 1049 -14.73 -22.02 31.82
N GLY A 1050 -15.19 -23.03 31.09
CA GLY A 1050 -16.41 -22.89 30.31
C GLY A 1050 -16.92 -24.19 29.71
N LYS A 1051 -18.21 -24.16 29.36
CA LYS A 1051 -18.87 -25.27 28.67
C LYS A 1051 -18.32 -25.48 27.26
N PRO A 1052 -18.44 -26.69 26.69
CA PRO A 1052 -17.94 -26.99 25.36
C PRO A 1052 -18.43 -25.99 24.30
N LEU A 1053 -17.49 -25.45 23.54
CA LEU A 1053 -17.78 -24.56 22.42
C LEU A 1053 -17.97 -25.36 21.12
N SER A 1054 -18.88 -24.88 20.26
CA SER A 1054 -19.06 -25.41 18.91
C SER A 1054 -17.91 -24.97 17.98
N LEU A 1055 -17.82 -25.59 16.80
CA LEU A 1055 -16.85 -25.21 15.76
C LEU A 1055 -17.01 -23.73 15.35
N ASN A 1056 -15.91 -23.09 14.91
CA ASN A 1056 -15.84 -21.68 14.51
C ASN A 1056 -16.18 -20.65 15.62
N SER A 1057 -16.49 -21.06 16.86
CA SER A 1057 -16.87 -20.18 17.97
C SER A 1057 -15.76 -19.24 18.44
N VAL A 1058 -16.17 -18.07 18.94
CA VAL A 1058 -15.34 -17.12 19.69
C VAL A 1058 -16.15 -16.64 20.90
N ALA A 1059 -15.63 -16.86 22.10
CA ALA A 1059 -16.21 -16.43 23.37
C ALA A 1059 -15.35 -15.29 23.95
N SER A 1060 -15.89 -14.07 23.95
CA SER A 1060 -15.21 -12.85 24.45
C SER A 1060 -15.64 -12.50 25.89
N ALA A 1061 -14.66 -12.05 26.66
CA ALA A 1061 -14.80 -11.35 27.93
C ALA A 1061 -13.70 -10.28 28.07
N SER A 1062 -13.67 -9.56 29.18
CA SER A 1062 -12.50 -8.76 29.56
C SER A 1062 -12.39 -8.56 31.07
N ILE A 1063 -11.15 -8.47 31.54
CA ILE A 1063 -10.81 -8.03 32.89
C ILE A 1063 -10.62 -6.52 32.86
N VAL A 1064 -11.10 -5.81 33.89
CA VAL A 1064 -10.86 -4.37 34.07
C VAL A 1064 -10.37 -4.13 35.49
N TRP A 1065 -9.11 -3.69 35.62
CA TRP A 1065 -8.60 -3.15 36.88
C TRP A 1065 -8.98 -1.67 36.99
N SER A 1066 -9.52 -1.25 38.13
CA SER A 1066 -9.87 0.15 38.38
C SER A 1066 -9.73 0.56 39.84
N ASP A 1067 -9.12 1.72 40.06
CA ASP A 1067 -8.99 2.48 41.32
C ASP A 1067 -10.08 3.57 41.45
N GLY A 1068 -10.99 3.68 40.47
CA GLY A 1068 -12.02 4.73 40.36
C GLY A 1068 -11.63 5.93 39.49
N LYS A 1069 -10.35 6.10 39.15
CA LYS A 1069 -9.80 7.17 38.29
C LYS A 1069 -9.34 6.63 36.94
N HIS A 1070 -8.71 5.46 36.95
CA HIS A 1070 -8.17 4.73 35.83
C HIS A 1070 -9.00 3.47 35.55
N GLU A 1071 -8.92 2.98 34.31
CA GLU A 1071 -9.55 1.74 33.86
C GLU A 1071 -8.59 1.02 32.91
N VAL A 1072 -8.03 -0.11 33.36
CA VAL A 1072 -7.05 -0.91 32.64
C VAL A 1072 -7.75 -2.17 32.14
N ARG A 1073 -8.24 -2.12 30.89
CA ARG A 1073 -8.97 -3.23 30.26
C ARG A 1073 -8.01 -4.23 29.62
N SER A 1074 -8.22 -5.52 29.88
CA SER A 1074 -7.53 -6.62 29.19
C SER A 1074 -8.57 -7.57 28.58
N PRO A 1075 -8.70 -7.58 27.23
CA PRO A 1075 -9.47 -8.58 26.50
C PRO A 1075 -9.09 -10.02 26.86
N LEU A 1076 -10.09 -10.89 26.98
CA LEU A 1076 -9.94 -12.34 27.11
C LEU A 1076 -10.79 -13.02 26.04
N VAL A 1077 -10.19 -13.88 25.22
CA VAL A 1077 -10.92 -14.71 24.25
C VAL A 1077 -10.56 -16.18 24.35
N ILE A 1078 -11.62 -17.00 24.32
CA ILE A 1078 -11.55 -18.44 24.06
C ILE A 1078 -12.09 -18.69 22.66
N TYR A 1079 -11.43 -19.55 21.88
CA TYR A 1079 -11.87 -19.86 20.51
C TYR A 1079 -11.61 -21.32 20.14
N THR A 1080 -12.44 -21.84 19.22
CA THR A 1080 -12.31 -23.20 18.66
C THR A 1080 -11.75 -23.18 17.24
N GLU A 1081 -11.56 -24.36 16.67
CA GLU A 1081 -11.08 -24.55 15.30
C GLU A 1081 -11.89 -23.75 14.28
N HIS A 1082 -11.17 -23.30 13.24
CA HIS A 1082 -11.75 -22.75 12.03
C HIS A 1082 -11.61 -23.78 10.92
N GLU A 1083 -12.67 -24.03 10.16
CA GLU A 1083 -12.55 -24.77 8.90
C GLU A 1083 -11.67 -23.95 7.94
N LEU A 1084 -10.44 -24.42 7.73
CA LEU A 1084 -9.64 -23.97 6.59
C LEU A 1084 -10.38 -24.43 5.33
N TRP A 1085 -10.53 -23.54 4.36
CA TRP A 1085 -11.25 -23.85 3.12
C TRP A 1085 -10.44 -24.84 2.29
N SER A 1086 -11.14 -25.83 1.74
CA SER A 1086 -10.63 -26.84 0.79
C SER A 1086 -10.38 -26.27 -0.59
#